data_AF-A0A3N4KMY7-F1
#
_entry.id   AF-A0A3N4KMY7-F1
#
_cell.length_a   1.000
_cell.length_b   1.000
_cell.length_c   1.000
_cell.angle_alpha   90.00
_cell.angle_beta   90.00
_cell.angle_gamma   90.00
#
_symmetry.space_group_name_H-M   'P 1'
#
loop_
_entity.id
_entity.type
_entity.pdbx_description
1 polymer ?
#
loop_
_entity_poly.entity_id
_entity_poly.type
_entity_poly.pdbx_seq_one_letter_code
_entity_poly.pdbx_strand_id
1 'polypeptide(L)'
;MRFTTSTAAIAAFAVCLLAPSTKSSPVNNQPQAHVENLPNAAQQQQVIQTNQEQPKKLKGRFLHISDVHPDPFYVTGSDPLQRCHRGSGNAATLGAETSDCDTPFTLVNATFKWIEENLKDEVDFVIWTGDSARHDNDANIPRSETQILDLNRRISDKMFAVFGKPDNLGDDDPTNDLIVPIIPTLGNNDIFPHNIMTAGPNRITREFSDIWRRFIPQDQYHVFDKGAYFWTQVVPGTNGKMGLGSQGGLSVISLNTIYFFGSNAAVDGCDVKGEAGYEQMEWLKVQLALMRDIGMKAILIGHVPPAWTSTKQSWDETCWKKYVLWSKQYRDVIVGSIYGHMNLDHFLLHDSDELQPPHEDEIRRPKKPRKKTKVSCTGHPSCVEEEPEREDEVMQFDEENPTFTASNAETYLHSLREAFSYLPSPINVVGSSADEVEAASRSYSKKIGGKWGERYILSLVGPSVVPNYFPTLRVVEYNITGLGESRNDNEIRPGPIEEDLDTTTATVTKKKKEPGSPDGPSKTSPPGPAYSMQPFTWLGYTQYYANMTRINGRQPEKQEDEAEAHHKNLELRDVEDREFRYEVEYNTRTDKTYNLKDMTVKNYLKLAQEIVDATLRDSRKKKKAGEKVDGTDVEEYDEEEEEEEVEDVEEEGGDVDASKKKKKDNKKKHNHNHNIKKDKIWHAFVTRAFISTIKGKEFSESPLISTIESS
;
A
#
# COMPACT_ATOMS: atom_id res chain seq x y z
N MET A 1 45.16 46.15 -30.38
CA MET A 1 44.60 46.98 -31.48
C MET A 1 43.07 46.91 -31.27
N ARG A 2 42.26 47.98 -31.10
CA ARG A 2 42.23 49.38 -31.60
C ARG A 2 42.16 49.45 -33.14
N PHE A 3 41.19 50.10 -33.82
CA PHE A 3 39.89 50.73 -33.47
C PHE A 3 38.85 50.36 -34.59
N THR A 4 37.73 51.03 -34.97
CA THR A 4 36.95 52.27 -34.66
C THR A 4 35.54 52.05 -35.27
N THR A 5 34.42 51.98 -34.51
CA THR A 5 33.46 53.07 -34.13
C THR A 5 32.80 53.92 -35.25
N SER A 6 31.46 53.82 -35.34
CA SER A 6 30.49 54.92 -35.58
C SER A 6 29.09 54.42 -35.11
N THR A 7 28.03 55.14 -34.66
CA THR A 7 27.52 56.55 -34.64
C THR A 7 26.86 57.09 -35.91
N ALA A 8 25.75 57.85 -35.88
CA ALA A 8 24.69 58.08 -34.85
C ALA A 8 23.46 58.85 -35.45
N ALA A 9 22.27 58.73 -34.84
CA ALA A 9 21.06 59.62 -34.84
C ALA A 9 19.84 58.76 -34.41
N ILE A 10 18.90 59.09 -33.51
CA ILE A 10 18.38 60.32 -32.86
C ILE A 10 17.41 61.17 -33.71
N ALA A 11 16.11 61.02 -33.42
CA ALA A 11 15.05 62.02 -33.61
C ALA A 11 13.86 61.71 -32.68
N ALA A 12 13.19 62.72 -32.09
CA ALA A 12 12.01 62.54 -31.23
C ALA A 12 11.12 63.80 -31.15
N PHE A 13 9.82 63.66 -31.44
CA PHE A 13 8.62 64.48 -31.08
C PHE A 13 7.38 63.60 -31.40
N ALA A 14 6.25 63.47 -30.67
CA ALA A 14 5.61 64.11 -29.50
C ALA A 14 4.43 65.06 -29.81
N VAL A 15 3.37 65.00 -28.97
CA VAL A 15 2.09 65.78 -29.01
C VAL A 15 1.12 65.30 -30.12
N CYS A 16 -0.21 65.11 -29.96
CA CYS A 16 -1.20 65.73 -29.06
C CYS A 16 -2.38 64.79 -28.65
N LEU A 17 -3.11 65.17 -27.58
CA LEU A 17 -4.49 64.73 -27.27
C LEU A 17 -5.52 65.71 -27.87
N LEU A 18 -6.77 65.28 -28.09
CA LEU A 18 -7.97 66.11 -27.88
C LEU A 18 -9.29 65.29 -27.95
N ALA A 19 -10.33 65.79 -27.28
CA ALA A 19 -11.70 65.25 -27.31
C ALA A 19 -12.75 66.37 -27.08
N PRO A 20 -14.01 66.21 -27.52
CA PRO A 20 -15.18 66.94 -27.00
C PRO A 20 -15.99 66.04 -26.03
N SER A 21 -16.33 66.43 -24.79
CA SER A 21 -17.30 67.47 -24.37
C SER A 21 -18.79 67.04 -24.50
N THR A 22 -19.69 67.26 -23.53
CA THR A 22 -19.62 68.00 -22.23
C THR A 22 -20.83 67.69 -21.32
N LYS A 23 -20.61 67.66 -19.98
CA LYS A 23 -21.49 68.19 -18.87
C LYS A 23 -22.93 67.61 -18.73
N SER A 24 -23.60 67.57 -17.56
CA SER A 24 -23.31 67.96 -16.16
C SER A 24 -24.32 67.36 -15.17
N SER A 25 -23.98 67.28 -13.88
CA SER A 25 -24.89 67.14 -12.72
C SER A 25 -25.32 68.55 -12.20
N PRO A 26 -26.26 68.74 -11.24
CA PRO A 26 -26.88 67.74 -10.33
C PRO A 26 -28.41 67.86 -10.05
N VAL A 27 -28.92 66.86 -9.33
CA VAL A 27 -30.04 66.82 -8.33
C VAL A 27 -31.02 68.02 -8.25
N ASN A 28 -32.33 67.71 -8.37
CA ASN A 28 -33.36 68.27 -7.48
C ASN A 28 -34.55 67.29 -7.31
N ASN A 29 -35.49 67.59 -6.41
CA ASN A 29 -36.41 66.63 -5.78
C ASN A 29 -37.90 67.01 -6.00
N GLN A 30 -38.80 66.00 -6.00
CA GLN A 30 -40.28 66.10 -5.81
C GLN A 30 -41.13 66.85 -6.89
N PRO A 31 -42.48 66.69 -6.90
CA PRO A 31 -43.26 65.45 -6.81
C PRO A 31 -44.53 65.41 -7.74
N GLN A 32 -45.37 64.37 -7.55
CA GLN A 32 -46.83 64.30 -7.84
C GLN A 32 -47.39 64.39 -9.29
N ALA A 33 -47.99 63.27 -9.73
CA ALA A 33 -49.41 63.19 -10.11
C ALA A 33 -49.92 61.73 -9.93
N HIS A 34 -51.23 61.52 -9.76
CA HIS A 34 -51.86 60.23 -9.37
C HIS A 34 -52.97 59.80 -10.37
N VAL A 35 -53.71 58.72 -10.03
CA VAL A 35 -54.95 58.18 -10.64
C VAL A 35 -54.68 57.21 -11.82
N GLU A 36 -54.58 55.88 -11.61
CA GLU A 36 -55.64 54.85 -11.35
C GLU A 36 -56.45 54.48 -12.63
N ASN A 37 -56.78 53.23 -12.96
CA ASN A 37 -57.11 52.01 -12.17
C ASN A 37 -56.48 50.75 -12.84
N LEU A 38 -55.85 49.80 -12.13
CA LEU A 38 -56.39 48.64 -11.35
C LEU A 38 -57.09 47.54 -12.19
N PRO A 39 -57.05 46.22 -11.80
CA PRO A 39 -56.59 45.65 -10.52
C PRO A 39 -55.48 44.56 -10.59
N ASN A 40 -55.07 44.09 -9.41
CA ASN A 40 -53.95 43.16 -9.18
C ASN A 40 -54.13 41.71 -9.67
N ALA A 41 -53.00 41.07 -10.00
CA ALA A 41 -52.74 39.66 -9.69
C ALA A 41 -51.46 39.58 -8.83
N ALA A 42 -51.42 38.71 -7.82
CA ALA A 42 -50.33 38.69 -6.83
C ALA A 42 -49.04 38.07 -7.40
N GLN A 43 -47.89 38.65 -7.07
CA GLN A 43 -46.58 38.09 -7.40
C GLN A 43 -46.31 36.84 -6.55
N GLN A 44 -46.24 35.67 -7.19
CA GLN A 44 -45.57 34.52 -6.59
C GLN A 44 -44.06 34.74 -6.69
N GLN A 45 -43.40 34.95 -5.55
CA GLN A 45 -41.94 34.83 -5.48
C GLN A 45 -41.59 33.35 -5.67
N GLN A 46 -41.08 32.99 -6.85
CA GLN A 46 -40.48 31.69 -7.05
C GLN A 46 -39.20 31.60 -6.22
N VAL A 47 -39.27 30.83 -5.12
CA VAL A 47 -38.08 30.42 -4.38
C VAL A 47 -37.24 29.56 -5.31
N ILE A 48 -36.04 30.02 -5.65
CA ILE A 48 -35.05 29.20 -6.34
C ILE A 48 -34.62 28.12 -5.36
N GLN A 49 -35.22 26.93 -5.48
CA GLN A 49 -34.74 25.74 -4.79
C GLN A 49 -33.42 25.34 -5.43
N THR A 50 -32.32 25.77 -4.83
CA THR A 50 -31.02 25.11 -5.03
C THR A 50 -31.18 23.67 -4.55
N ASN A 51 -31.20 22.71 -5.50
CA ASN A 51 -31.10 21.30 -5.16
C ASN A 51 -29.71 21.05 -4.56
N GLN A 52 -29.60 21.17 -3.24
CA GLN A 52 -28.45 20.65 -2.51
C GLN A 52 -28.55 19.13 -2.55
N GLU A 53 -27.68 18.52 -3.35
CA GLU A 53 -27.48 17.08 -3.35
C GLU A 53 -27.23 16.63 -1.90
N GLN A 54 -28.01 15.64 -1.45
CA GLN A 54 -27.87 15.14 -0.08
C GLN A 54 -26.47 14.49 0.05
N PRO A 55 -25.69 14.81 1.10
CA PRO A 55 -24.35 14.27 1.25
C PRO A 55 -24.33 12.75 1.14
N LYS A 56 -23.52 12.20 0.22
CA LYS A 56 -23.40 10.74 0.02
C LYS A 56 -23.04 10.10 1.35
N LYS A 57 -23.93 9.23 1.86
CA LYS A 57 -23.70 8.55 3.13
C LYS A 57 -22.47 7.65 3.01
N LEU A 58 -21.46 7.92 3.83
CA LEU A 58 -20.21 7.16 3.87
C LEU A 58 -20.49 5.67 4.13
N LYS A 59 -19.84 4.82 3.33
CA LYS A 59 -19.82 3.36 3.48
C LYS A 59 -18.77 2.91 4.49
N GLY A 60 -17.71 3.71 4.67
CA GLY A 60 -16.53 3.32 5.45
C GLY A 60 -15.64 2.34 4.68
N ARG A 61 -15.61 2.44 3.35
CA ARG A 61 -14.94 1.48 2.45
C ARG A 61 -14.21 2.21 1.32
N PHE A 62 -13.02 1.75 0.94
CA PHE A 62 -12.36 2.19 -0.29
C PHE A 62 -11.75 1.02 -1.08
N LEU A 63 -11.72 1.15 -2.39
CA LEU A 63 -11.06 0.19 -3.29
C LEU A 63 -9.58 0.56 -3.43
N HIS A 64 -8.71 -0.44 -3.39
CA HIS A 64 -7.33 -0.38 -3.87
C HIS A 64 -7.17 -1.35 -5.06
N ILE A 65 -6.64 -0.82 -6.15
CA ILE A 65 -6.31 -1.52 -7.39
C ILE A 65 -4.93 -1.03 -7.87
N SER A 66 -4.12 -1.92 -8.44
CA SER A 66 -2.77 -1.61 -8.89
C SER A 66 -2.37 -2.51 -10.06
N ASP A 67 -1.31 -2.11 -10.77
CA ASP A 67 -0.51 -3.01 -11.62
C ASP A 67 -1.41 -3.80 -12.59
N VAL A 68 -2.08 -3.05 -13.46
CA VAL A 68 -3.06 -3.55 -14.43
C VAL A 68 -2.39 -4.07 -15.69
N HIS A 69 -1.23 -3.51 -16.07
CA HIS A 69 -0.40 -3.92 -17.21
C HIS A 69 -1.20 -4.42 -18.43
N PRO A 70 -2.06 -3.59 -19.03
CA PRO A 70 -2.86 -3.99 -20.19
C PRO A 70 -1.97 -4.21 -21.43
N ASP A 71 -1.94 -5.43 -21.95
CA ASP A 71 -1.22 -5.75 -23.17
C ASP A 71 -2.16 -5.87 -24.40
N PRO A 72 -1.92 -5.09 -25.47
CA PRO A 72 -2.62 -5.22 -26.75
C PRO A 72 -2.03 -6.30 -27.68
N PHE A 73 -0.92 -6.95 -27.33
CA PHE A 73 -0.24 -7.96 -28.17
C PHE A 73 -0.54 -9.42 -27.77
N TYR A 74 -1.21 -9.64 -26.64
CA TYR A 74 -1.55 -10.96 -26.10
C TYR A 74 -2.39 -11.78 -27.09
N VAL A 75 -1.93 -12.99 -27.38
CA VAL A 75 -2.59 -13.94 -28.28
C VAL A 75 -3.02 -15.19 -27.49
N THR A 76 -4.32 -15.49 -27.47
CA THR A 76 -4.82 -16.77 -26.93
C THR A 76 -4.24 -17.97 -27.71
N GLY A 77 -3.77 -18.99 -26.99
CA GLY A 77 -3.13 -20.18 -27.54
C GLY A 77 -1.63 -20.01 -27.84
N SER A 78 -1.03 -18.88 -27.46
CA SER A 78 0.42 -18.63 -27.56
C SER A 78 1.23 -19.31 -26.44
N ASP A 79 2.55 -19.20 -26.54
CA ASP A 79 3.51 -19.67 -25.54
C ASP A 79 3.78 -18.57 -24.48
N PRO A 80 3.52 -18.82 -23.18
CA PRO A 80 3.83 -17.86 -22.12
C PRO A 80 5.32 -17.50 -22.01
N LEU A 81 6.23 -18.42 -22.35
CA LEU A 81 7.67 -18.13 -22.37
C LEU A 81 8.01 -17.08 -23.46
N GLN A 82 7.13 -16.92 -24.46
CA GLN A 82 7.19 -15.87 -25.47
C GLN A 82 6.27 -14.67 -25.14
N ARG A 83 6.12 -14.34 -23.84
CA ARG A 83 5.34 -13.21 -23.30
C ARG A 83 3.84 -13.25 -23.70
N CYS A 84 3.34 -14.42 -24.08
CA CYS A 84 2.03 -14.61 -24.69
C CYS A 84 1.78 -13.83 -26.01
N HIS A 85 2.82 -13.32 -26.67
CA HIS A 85 2.69 -12.60 -27.95
C HIS A 85 2.67 -13.55 -29.17
N ARG A 86 3.24 -14.76 -29.06
CA ARG A 86 3.55 -15.64 -30.20
C ARG A 86 3.84 -17.09 -29.78
N GLY A 87 4.12 -17.95 -30.76
CA GLY A 87 4.35 -19.37 -30.53
C GLY A 87 3.03 -20.14 -30.44
N SER A 88 3.06 -21.30 -29.78
CA SER A 88 1.88 -22.12 -29.51
C SER A 88 2.04 -22.73 -28.11
N GLY A 89 1.02 -22.59 -27.27
CA GLY A 89 1.07 -22.99 -25.87
C GLY A 89 -0.29 -22.89 -25.17
N ASN A 90 -0.28 -22.71 -23.86
CA ASN A 90 -1.47 -22.79 -23.00
C ASN A 90 -2.01 -21.41 -22.55
N ALA A 91 -1.60 -20.31 -23.19
CA ALA A 91 -2.07 -18.96 -22.87
C ALA A 91 -3.59 -18.84 -23.10
N ALA A 92 -4.38 -18.62 -22.04
CA ALA A 92 -5.83 -18.70 -22.10
C ALA A 92 -6.48 -17.33 -22.37
N THR A 93 -7.78 -17.33 -22.71
CA THR A 93 -8.52 -16.14 -23.17
C THR A 93 -8.56 -15.00 -22.15
N LEU A 94 -8.45 -15.28 -20.85
CA LEU A 94 -8.47 -14.30 -19.77
C LEU A 94 -7.09 -14.11 -19.11
N GLY A 95 -6.01 -14.55 -19.74
CA GLY A 95 -4.65 -14.44 -19.21
C GLY A 95 -4.04 -15.81 -18.90
N ALA A 96 -2.74 -15.80 -18.62
CA ALA A 96 -1.97 -16.99 -18.24
C ALA A 96 -1.40 -16.77 -16.84
N GLU A 97 -2.01 -17.39 -15.83
CA GLU A 97 -1.55 -17.28 -14.46
C GLU A 97 -0.14 -17.85 -14.26
N THR A 98 0.60 -17.35 -13.27
CA THR A 98 1.96 -17.82 -12.92
C THR A 98 2.96 -17.71 -14.08
N SER A 99 2.87 -16.63 -14.86
CA SER A 99 3.74 -16.41 -16.03
C SER A 99 4.12 -14.95 -16.25
N ASP A 100 5.12 -14.75 -17.11
CA ASP A 100 5.66 -13.45 -17.53
C ASP A 100 4.73 -12.67 -18.48
N CYS A 101 3.47 -13.11 -18.64
CA CYS A 101 2.50 -12.51 -19.54
C CYS A 101 1.69 -11.40 -18.86
N ASP A 102 1.55 -10.29 -19.57
CA ASP A 102 0.73 -9.15 -19.17
C ASP A 102 -0.78 -9.37 -19.44
N THR A 103 -1.59 -8.46 -18.93
CA THR A 103 -3.05 -8.59 -18.85
C THR A 103 -3.72 -8.41 -20.22
N PRO A 104 -4.38 -9.43 -20.80
CA PRO A 104 -5.15 -9.22 -22.03
C PRO A 104 -6.36 -8.33 -21.77
N PHE A 105 -6.74 -7.52 -22.76
CA PHE A 105 -7.90 -6.61 -22.66
C PHE A 105 -9.23 -7.32 -22.33
N THR A 106 -9.34 -8.63 -22.54
CA THR A 106 -10.45 -9.47 -22.06
C THR A 106 -10.56 -9.47 -20.53
N LEU A 107 -9.44 -9.72 -19.83
CA LEU A 107 -9.34 -9.67 -18.37
C LEU A 107 -9.55 -8.25 -17.85
N VAL A 108 -8.94 -7.25 -18.49
CA VAL A 108 -9.20 -5.83 -18.15
C VAL A 108 -10.69 -5.51 -18.22
N ASN A 109 -11.37 -5.88 -19.31
CA ASN A 109 -12.81 -5.66 -19.47
C ASN A 109 -13.63 -6.40 -18.41
N ALA A 110 -13.29 -7.66 -18.10
CA ALA A 110 -13.98 -8.46 -17.10
C ALA A 110 -13.80 -7.90 -15.68
N THR A 111 -12.59 -7.46 -15.33
CA THR A 111 -12.27 -6.82 -14.05
C THR A 111 -13.04 -5.52 -13.84
N PHE A 112 -13.01 -4.60 -14.81
CA PHE A 112 -13.76 -3.34 -14.69
C PHE A 112 -15.29 -3.55 -14.68
N LYS A 113 -15.81 -4.54 -15.42
CA LYS A 113 -17.23 -4.93 -15.34
C LYS A 113 -17.59 -5.44 -13.94
N TRP A 114 -16.78 -6.34 -13.37
CA TRP A 114 -17.04 -6.87 -12.03
C TRP A 114 -16.98 -5.77 -10.95
N ILE A 115 -16.03 -4.82 -11.05
CA ILE A 115 -15.95 -3.65 -10.16
C ILE A 115 -17.21 -2.78 -10.28
N GLU A 116 -17.71 -2.54 -11.49
CA GLU A 116 -18.97 -1.81 -11.72
C GLU A 116 -20.17 -2.52 -11.06
N GLU A 117 -20.31 -3.83 -11.27
CA GLU A 117 -21.44 -4.62 -10.79
C GLU A 117 -21.42 -4.88 -9.27
N ASN A 118 -20.26 -4.83 -8.61
CA ASN A 118 -20.11 -5.27 -7.21
C ASN A 118 -19.57 -4.20 -6.24
N LEU A 119 -18.86 -3.18 -6.71
CA LEU A 119 -18.14 -2.22 -5.83
C LEU A 119 -18.49 -0.74 -6.05
N LYS A 120 -18.97 -0.34 -7.24
CA LYS A 120 -19.26 1.06 -7.62
C LYS A 120 -20.02 1.86 -6.57
N ASP A 121 -21.14 1.33 -6.09
CA ASP A 121 -21.99 1.96 -5.08
C ASP A 121 -21.61 1.63 -3.63
N GLU A 122 -20.58 0.81 -3.42
CA GLU A 122 -20.16 0.26 -2.13
C GLU A 122 -18.85 0.85 -1.58
N VAL A 123 -18.21 1.77 -2.32
CA VAL A 123 -17.00 2.49 -1.87
C VAL A 123 -17.20 4.02 -1.85
N ASP A 124 -16.43 4.64 -0.97
CA ASP A 124 -16.38 6.10 -0.81
C ASP A 124 -15.39 6.74 -1.81
N PHE A 125 -14.25 6.09 -2.07
CA PHE A 125 -13.20 6.51 -3.01
C PHE A 125 -12.39 5.30 -3.53
N VAL A 126 -11.54 5.53 -4.55
CA VAL A 126 -10.65 4.55 -5.17
C VAL A 126 -9.20 5.05 -5.12
N ILE A 127 -8.29 4.19 -4.66
CA ILE A 127 -6.84 4.35 -4.77
C ILE A 127 -6.35 3.48 -5.93
N TRP A 128 -5.65 4.08 -6.88
CA TRP A 128 -5.08 3.40 -8.05
C TRP A 128 -3.57 3.62 -8.09
N THR A 129 -2.78 2.62 -7.70
CA THR A 129 -1.32 2.79 -7.52
C THR A 129 -0.49 2.53 -8.79
N GLY A 130 -0.99 2.97 -9.95
CA GLY A 130 -0.24 3.04 -11.21
C GLY A 130 -0.13 1.73 -12.00
N ASP A 131 0.92 1.67 -12.82
CA ASP A 131 1.33 0.59 -13.73
C ASP A 131 0.20 0.07 -14.63
N SER A 132 -0.13 0.95 -15.58
CA SER A 132 -1.21 0.81 -16.55
C SER A 132 -0.72 0.80 -17.99
N ALA A 133 0.55 0.44 -18.18
CA ALA A 133 1.10 -0.06 -19.44
C ALA A 133 1.85 -1.39 -19.19
N ARG A 134 1.77 -2.33 -20.14
CA ARG A 134 2.52 -3.60 -20.14
C ARG A 134 4.01 -3.42 -19.86
N HIS A 135 4.70 -4.47 -19.41
CA HIS A 135 6.16 -4.51 -19.26
C HIS A 135 6.88 -4.37 -20.61
N ASP A 136 8.15 -3.94 -20.59
CA ASP A 136 9.01 -3.85 -21.77
C ASP A 136 9.87 -5.12 -21.98
N ASN A 137 9.27 -6.29 -21.72
CA ASN A 137 9.97 -7.58 -21.60
C ASN A 137 9.99 -8.43 -22.89
N ASP A 138 9.56 -7.88 -24.04
CA ASP A 138 9.75 -8.49 -25.37
C ASP A 138 10.64 -7.62 -26.28
N ALA A 139 11.90 -8.01 -26.43
CA ALA A 139 12.86 -7.37 -27.35
C ALA A 139 12.45 -7.37 -28.83
N ASN A 140 11.42 -8.13 -29.22
CA ASN A 140 10.88 -8.22 -30.58
C ASN A 140 9.71 -7.24 -30.80
N ILE A 141 9.03 -6.87 -29.72
CA ILE A 141 7.95 -5.89 -29.68
C ILE A 141 8.27 -4.89 -28.56
N PRO A 142 9.36 -4.09 -28.70
CA PRO A 142 9.74 -3.11 -27.69
C PRO A 142 8.66 -2.03 -27.56
N ARG A 143 8.49 -1.53 -26.33
CA ARG A 143 7.42 -0.61 -25.96
C ARG A 143 7.76 0.83 -26.35
N SER A 144 6.81 1.52 -26.97
CA SER A 144 6.96 2.95 -27.30
C SER A 144 6.32 3.85 -26.24
N GLU A 145 6.84 5.07 -26.13
CA GLU A 145 6.21 6.16 -25.36
C GLU A 145 4.72 6.35 -25.73
N THR A 146 4.39 6.29 -27.03
CA THR A 146 3.00 6.39 -27.49
C THR A 146 2.13 5.22 -26.99
N GLN A 147 2.67 4.00 -26.97
CA GLN A 147 1.95 2.85 -26.41
C GLN A 147 1.70 3.04 -24.91
N ILE A 148 2.69 3.50 -24.14
CA ILE A 148 2.57 3.71 -22.69
C ILE A 148 1.47 4.73 -22.37
N LEU A 149 1.46 5.86 -23.08
CA LEU A 149 0.46 6.92 -22.88
C LEU A 149 -0.93 6.50 -23.34
N ASP A 150 -1.07 5.76 -24.45
CA ASP A 150 -2.36 5.30 -24.95
C ASP A 150 -2.97 4.16 -24.12
N LEU A 151 -2.13 3.32 -23.48
CA LEU A 151 -2.59 2.34 -22.48
C LEU A 151 -3.05 3.04 -21.20
N ASN A 152 -2.32 4.05 -20.73
CA ASN A 152 -2.72 4.88 -19.60
C ASN A 152 -4.04 5.66 -19.85
N ARG A 153 -4.25 6.16 -21.07
CA ARG A 153 -5.55 6.73 -21.50
C ARG A 153 -6.66 5.70 -21.40
N ARG A 154 -6.47 4.48 -21.91
CA ARG A 154 -7.48 3.40 -21.85
C ARG A 154 -7.86 3.01 -20.42
N ILE A 155 -6.90 2.90 -19.50
CA ILE A 155 -7.21 2.59 -18.09
C ILE A 155 -7.87 3.79 -17.40
N SER A 156 -7.45 5.02 -17.70
CA SER A 156 -8.11 6.23 -17.20
C SER A 156 -9.58 6.32 -17.65
N ASP A 157 -9.86 6.04 -18.92
CA ASP A 157 -11.24 6.00 -19.44
C ASP A 157 -12.06 4.83 -18.88
N LYS A 158 -11.42 3.71 -18.51
CA LYS A 158 -12.09 2.61 -17.78
C LYS A 158 -12.44 2.98 -16.34
N MET A 159 -11.53 3.62 -15.61
CA MET A 159 -11.80 4.18 -14.29
C MET A 159 -12.95 5.19 -14.35
N PHE A 160 -12.91 6.09 -15.34
CA PHE A 160 -13.95 7.09 -15.54
C PHE A 160 -15.31 6.49 -15.92
N ALA A 161 -15.36 5.47 -16.79
CA ALA A 161 -16.61 4.80 -17.15
C ALA A 161 -17.31 4.15 -15.94
N VAL A 162 -16.54 3.59 -14.99
CA VAL A 162 -17.10 2.97 -13.78
C VAL A 162 -17.49 4.01 -12.73
N PHE A 163 -16.66 5.02 -12.47
CA PHE A 163 -16.81 5.90 -11.28
C PHE A 163 -17.21 7.36 -11.60
N GLY A 164 -17.24 7.74 -12.88
CA GLY A 164 -17.65 9.06 -13.37
C GLY A 164 -19.17 9.26 -13.41
N LYS A 165 -19.60 10.51 -13.62
CA LYS A 165 -21.00 10.89 -13.84
C LYS A 165 -21.40 10.68 -15.31
N PRO A 166 -22.63 10.20 -15.59
CA PRO A 166 -23.14 10.07 -16.95
C PRO A 166 -23.55 11.45 -17.52
N ASP A 167 -22.79 11.94 -18.51
CA ASP A 167 -23.04 13.15 -19.34
C ASP A 167 -23.72 14.34 -18.64
N ASN A 168 -22.92 15.14 -17.92
CA ASN A 168 -23.31 16.44 -17.40
C ASN A 168 -23.48 17.48 -18.54
N LEU A 169 -24.60 17.44 -19.27
CA LEU A 169 -24.96 18.45 -20.29
C LEU A 169 -25.21 19.83 -19.66
N GLY A 170 -24.13 20.60 -19.48
CA GLY A 170 -24.14 21.96 -18.94
C GLY A 170 -23.36 22.17 -17.64
N ASP A 171 -22.50 21.23 -17.24
CA ASP A 171 -21.48 21.48 -16.21
C ASP A 171 -20.15 21.83 -16.89
N ASP A 172 -19.67 23.06 -16.66
CA ASP A 172 -18.38 23.54 -17.17
C ASP A 172 -17.24 23.31 -16.15
N ASP A 173 -17.49 22.68 -14.99
CA ASP A 173 -16.50 22.39 -13.95
C ASP A 173 -15.94 20.95 -14.04
N PRO A 174 -14.73 20.74 -14.61
CA PRO A 174 -14.13 19.41 -14.77
C PRO A 174 -13.67 18.78 -13.44
N THR A 175 -13.86 19.46 -12.29
CA THR A 175 -13.60 18.88 -10.96
C THR A 175 -14.82 18.16 -10.37
N ASN A 176 -16.00 18.31 -10.99
CA ASN A 176 -17.26 17.73 -10.51
C ASN A 176 -17.65 16.41 -11.22
N ASP A 177 -16.81 15.89 -12.13
CA ASP A 177 -17.16 14.79 -13.04
C ASP A 177 -17.28 13.39 -12.39
N LEU A 178 -17.02 13.23 -11.09
CA LEU A 178 -16.95 11.92 -10.40
C LEU A 178 -18.11 11.67 -9.40
N ILE A 179 -18.59 10.42 -9.34
CA ILE A 179 -19.50 9.90 -8.30
C ILE A 179 -18.70 9.30 -7.12
N VAL A 180 -17.49 8.82 -7.42
CA VAL A 180 -16.51 8.26 -6.48
C VAL A 180 -15.15 8.85 -6.85
N PRO A 181 -14.45 9.58 -5.96
CA PRO A 181 -13.12 10.11 -6.24
C PRO A 181 -12.12 8.99 -6.56
N ILE A 182 -11.32 9.18 -7.61
CA ILE A 182 -10.23 8.29 -8.02
C ILE A 182 -8.92 9.03 -7.81
N ILE A 183 -7.95 8.41 -7.13
CA ILE A 183 -6.66 9.02 -6.82
C ILE A 183 -5.54 8.13 -7.38
N PRO A 184 -5.03 8.43 -8.60
CA PRO A 184 -3.91 7.73 -9.21
C PRO A 184 -2.53 8.10 -8.62
N THR A 185 -1.54 7.22 -8.81
CA THR A 185 -0.09 7.51 -8.75
C THR A 185 0.60 7.04 -10.03
N LEU A 186 1.73 7.65 -10.41
CA LEU A 186 2.58 7.08 -11.48
C LEU A 186 3.29 5.83 -10.99
N GLY A 187 3.24 4.76 -11.80
CA GLY A 187 4.14 3.61 -11.69
C GLY A 187 5.37 3.69 -12.60
N ASN A 188 6.28 2.72 -12.48
CA ASN A 188 7.55 2.73 -13.19
C ASN A 188 7.45 2.22 -14.64
N ASN A 189 6.34 1.56 -14.98
CA ASN A 189 5.96 1.26 -16.36
C ASN A 189 5.07 2.34 -17.00
N ASP A 190 4.56 3.31 -16.25
CA ASP A 190 3.77 4.43 -16.81
C ASP A 190 4.62 5.52 -17.50
N ILE A 191 5.94 5.36 -17.51
CA ILE A 191 6.92 6.38 -17.95
C ILE A 191 7.87 5.85 -19.04
N PHE A 192 8.44 6.78 -19.82
CA PHE A 192 9.45 6.48 -20.83
C PHE A 192 10.63 7.46 -20.73
N PRO A 193 11.90 7.00 -20.66
CA PRO A 193 12.32 5.59 -20.56
C PRO A 193 11.82 4.91 -19.28
N HIS A 194 11.78 3.57 -19.28
CA HIS A 194 11.42 2.78 -18.10
C HIS A 194 12.30 3.17 -16.90
N ASN A 195 11.71 3.28 -15.71
CA ASN A 195 12.35 3.67 -14.45
C ASN A 195 12.95 5.10 -14.39
N ILE A 196 13.18 5.78 -15.53
CA ILE A 196 13.91 7.05 -15.60
C ILE A 196 12.96 8.25 -15.74
N MET A 197 12.86 9.06 -14.68
CA MET A 197 12.09 10.31 -14.68
C MET A 197 12.92 11.47 -14.11
N THR A 198 13.27 12.43 -14.96
CA THR A 198 13.91 13.69 -14.57
C THR A 198 12.94 14.59 -13.81
N ALA A 199 13.46 15.52 -13.00
CA ALA A 199 12.66 16.56 -12.35
C ALA A 199 11.72 17.31 -13.32
N GLY A 200 10.50 17.61 -12.87
CA GLY A 200 9.51 18.34 -13.66
C GLY A 200 9.52 19.87 -13.45
N PRO A 201 8.74 20.65 -14.23
CA PRO A 201 7.82 20.18 -15.29
C PRO A 201 8.54 19.63 -16.52
N ASN A 202 8.24 18.37 -16.87
CA ASN A 202 8.88 17.63 -17.97
C ASN A 202 7.81 17.25 -19.03
N ARG A 203 8.07 16.25 -19.89
CA ARG A 203 7.06 15.79 -20.85
C ARG A 203 6.02 14.86 -20.20
N ILE A 204 6.46 13.93 -19.36
CA ILE A 204 5.60 12.99 -18.64
C ILE A 204 4.59 13.75 -17.77
N THR A 205 5.03 14.73 -16.96
CA THR A 205 4.11 15.49 -16.10
C THR A 205 3.02 16.20 -16.91
N ARG A 206 3.33 16.71 -18.12
CA ARG A 206 2.37 17.37 -19.00
C ARG A 206 1.39 16.41 -19.69
N GLU A 207 1.88 15.29 -20.21
CA GLU A 207 0.99 14.28 -20.82
C GLU A 207 0.03 13.72 -19.76
N PHE A 208 0.51 13.42 -18.55
CA PHE A 208 -0.34 12.97 -17.45
C PHE A 208 -1.25 14.07 -16.88
N SER A 209 -0.89 15.35 -16.99
CA SER A 209 -1.78 16.48 -16.66
C SER A 209 -2.99 16.59 -17.60
N ASP A 210 -2.93 15.99 -18.79
CA ASP A 210 -4.07 15.83 -19.71
C ASP A 210 -4.82 14.51 -19.44
N ILE A 211 -4.10 13.39 -19.37
CA ILE A 211 -4.68 12.05 -19.14
C ILE A 211 -5.49 11.98 -17.83
N TRP A 212 -4.97 12.57 -16.74
CA TRP A 212 -5.62 12.60 -15.41
C TRP A 212 -6.31 13.92 -15.10
N ARG A 213 -6.61 14.76 -16.11
CA ARG A 213 -7.30 16.04 -15.92
C ARG A 213 -8.64 15.93 -15.18
N ARG A 214 -9.32 14.79 -15.28
CA ARG A 214 -10.59 14.44 -14.59
C ARG A 214 -10.40 13.90 -13.16
N PHE A 215 -9.17 13.75 -12.67
CA PHE A 215 -8.83 13.17 -11.36
C PHE A 215 -8.02 14.12 -10.46
N ILE A 216 -7.26 15.05 -11.05
CA ILE A 216 -6.41 16.01 -10.33
C ILE A 216 -7.26 17.25 -9.96
N PRO A 217 -7.39 17.62 -8.67
CA PRO A 217 -8.08 18.84 -8.27
C PRO A 217 -7.46 20.11 -8.86
N GLN A 218 -8.28 21.08 -9.27
CA GLN A 218 -7.84 22.26 -10.01
C GLN A 218 -6.86 23.17 -9.23
N ASP A 219 -6.91 23.15 -7.89
CA ASP A 219 -5.95 23.84 -7.01
C ASP A 219 -4.59 23.12 -6.92
N GLN A 220 -4.57 21.81 -7.16
CA GLN A 220 -3.37 20.98 -7.17
C GLN A 220 -2.67 20.91 -8.53
N TYR A 221 -3.34 21.32 -9.62
CA TYR A 221 -2.85 21.16 -10.99
C TYR A 221 -1.40 21.68 -11.22
N HIS A 222 -1.02 22.80 -10.61
CA HIS A 222 0.35 23.31 -10.71
C HIS A 222 1.38 22.50 -9.90
N VAL A 223 0.97 21.90 -8.79
CA VAL A 223 1.81 20.95 -8.03
C VAL A 223 2.04 19.69 -8.88
N PHE A 224 0.97 19.22 -9.54
CA PHE A 224 1.04 18.05 -10.41
C PHE A 224 1.91 18.30 -11.66
N ASP A 225 1.75 19.40 -12.39
CA ASP A 225 2.63 19.73 -13.53
C ASP A 225 4.11 19.81 -13.11
N LYS A 226 4.39 20.27 -11.87
CA LYS A 226 5.76 20.31 -11.34
C LYS A 226 6.34 18.92 -11.05
N GLY A 227 5.57 17.96 -10.52
CA GLY A 227 6.15 16.73 -9.96
C GLY A 227 5.35 15.43 -10.09
N ALA A 228 4.17 15.46 -10.69
CA ALA A 228 3.19 14.36 -10.72
C ALA A 228 2.80 13.79 -9.34
N TYR A 229 2.84 14.65 -8.31
CA TYR A 229 2.34 14.39 -6.96
C TYR A 229 1.31 15.44 -6.56
N PHE A 230 0.30 15.06 -5.77
CA PHE A 230 -0.85 15.90 -5.40
C PHE A 230 -1.59 15.31 -4.19
N TRP A 231 -2.66 15.97 -3.72
CA TRP A 231 -3.60 15.35 -2.78
C TRP A 231 -5.05 15.67 -3.12
N THR A 232 -5.96 14.77 -2.76
CA THR A 232 -7.41 14.94 -2.94
C THR A 232 -8.11 14.69 -1.61
N GLN A 233 -9.00 15.60 -1.19
CA GLN A 233 -9.89 15.32 -0.05
C GLN A 233 -10.97 14.33 -0.47
N VAL A 234 -11.11 13.23 0.28
CA VAL A 234 -12.02 12.12 -0.01
C VAL A 234 -13.15 11.95 1.00
N VAL A 235 -12.99 12.50 2.21
CA VAL A 235 -14.07 12.58 3.20
C VAL A 235 -14.17 14.02 3.73
N PRO A 236 -15.37 14.65 3.73
CA PRO A 236 -15.56 16.00 4.27
C PRO A 236 -15.25 16.10 5.76
N GLY A 237 -15.04 17.33 6.22
CA GLY A 237 -14.89 17.64 7.64
C GLY A 237 -16.16 17.40 8.46
N THR A 238 -16.06 17.52 9.78
CA THR A 238 -17.19 17.41 10.71
C THR A 238 -18.28 18.47 10.49
N ASN A 239 -17.95 19.56 9.78
CA ASN A 239 -18.86 20.60 9.32
C ASN A 239 -19.44 20.35 7.91
N GLY A 240 -19.23 19.16 7.33
CA GLY A 240 -19.74 18.75 6.02
C GLY A 240 -19.04 19.40 4.82
N LYS A 241 -17.92 20.12 5.02
CA LYS A 241 -17.24 20.89 3.96
C LYS A 241 -15.98 20.21 3.45
N MET A 242 -15.58 20.60 2.24
CA MET A 242 -14.33 20.22 1.59
C MET A 242 -13.37 21.43 1.52
N GLY A 243 -12.09 21.17 1.25
CA GLY A 243 -11.05 22.19 1.04
C GLY A 243 -10.74 23.01 2.30
N LEU A 244 -10.25 24.24 2.11
CA LEU A 244 -9.82 25.14 3.20
C LEU A 244 -10.94 25.50 4.20
N GLY A 245 -12.21 25.26 3.86
CA GLY A 245 -13.35 25.44 4.77
C GLY A 245 -13.70 24.20 5.60
N SER A 246 -12.99 23.08 5.41
CA SER A 246 -13.21 21.81 6.10
C SER A 246 -12.73 21.87 7.56
N GLN A 247 -13.52 21.34 8.49
CA GLN A 247 -13.08 21.07 9.86
C GLN A 247 -12.66 19.59 9.95
N GLY A 248 -11.38 19.33 9.75
CA GLY A 248 -10.83 17.97 9.63
C GLY A 248 -11.16 17.33 8.27
N GLY A 249 -11.60 16.06 8.31
CA GLY A 249 -11.81 15.23 7.13
C GLY A 249 -10.62 14.32 6.81
N LEU A 250 -10.70 13.60 5.69
CA LEU A 250 -9.64 12.70 5.20
C LEU A 250 -9.25 13.07 3.77
N SER A 251 -7.94 13.12 3.53
CA SER A 251 -7.34 13.27 2.20
C SER A 251 -6.43 12.10 1.86
N VAL A 252 -6.25 11.85 0.57
CA VAL A 252 -5.26 10.91 0.03
C VAL A 252 -4.15 11.73 -0.62
N ILE A 253 -2.89 11.50 -0.22
CA ILE A 253 -1.71 12.15 -0.80
C ILE A 253 -1.06 11.17 -1.78
N SER A 254 -1.10 11.52 -3.06
CA SER A 254 -0.44 10.81 -4.15
C SER A 254 1.02 11.23 -4.24
N LEU A 255 1.93 10.28 -3.96
CA LEU A 255 3.37 10.45 -4.07
C LEU A 255 3.85 9.88 -5.40
N ASN A 256 4.57 10.68 -6.18
CA ASN A 256 5.41 10.17 -7.25
C ASN A 256 6.62 9.47 -6.62
N THR A 257 6.55 8.14 -6.49
CA THR A 257 7.63 7.34 -5.87
C THR A 257 8.82 7.15 -6.81
N ILE A 258 8.72 7.51 -8.09
CA ILE A 258 9.82 7.37 -9.05
C ILE A 258 10.96 8.35 -8.73
N TYR A 259 10.68 9.50 -8.10
CA TYR A 259 11.73 10.39 -7.58
C TYR A 259 12.41 9.88 -6.30
N PHE A 260 11.96 8.75 -5.74
CA PHE A 260 12.60 8.06 -4.61
C PHE A 260 13.22 6.72 -5.03
N PHE A 261 12.83 6.18 -6.19
CA PHE A 261 13.19 4.83 -6.66
C PHE A 261 14.68 4.73 -6.98
N GLY A 262 15.39 3.77 -6.37
CA GLY A 262 16.83 3.61 -6.54
C GLY A 262 17.29 3.35 -7.98
N SER A 263 16.40 2.81 -8.82
CA SER A 263 16.63 2.56 -10.24
C SER A 263 16.49 3.83 -11.12
N ASN A 264 16.01 4.96 -10.57
CA ASN A 264 15.86 6.21 -11.31
C ASN A 264 17.18 7.01 -11.33
N ALA A 265 18.09 6.64 -12.23
CA ALA A 265 19.40 7.29 -12.41
C ALA A 265 19.36 8.76 -12.93
N ALA A 266 18.20 9.42 -12.92
CA ALA A 266 18.01 10.82 -13.32
C ALA A 266 17.76 11.80 -12.15
N VAL A 267 17.81 11.34 -10.90
CA VAL A 267 17.70 12.16 -9.67
C VAL A 267 18.69 11.70 -8.59
N ASP A 268 19.18 12.62 -7.75
CA ASP A 268 20.17 12.34 -6.69
C ASP A 268 19.52 12.36 -5.28
N GLY A 269 18.52 11.49 -5.10
CA GLY A 269 17.85 11.24 -3.83
C GLY A 269 17.05 12.43 -3.27
N CYS A 270 17.04 12.54 -1.94
CA CYS A 270 16.19 13.49 -1.20
C CYS A 270 16.96 14.45 -0.28
N ASP A 271 18.29 14.36 -0.13
CA ASP A 271 19.09 15.28 0.70
C ASP A 271 19.64 16.50 -0.05
N VAL A 272 19.82 16.43 -1.37
CA VAL A 272 20.37 17.52 -2.19
C VAL A 272 19.28 18.55 -2.53
N LYS A 273 19.54 19.83 -2.21
CA LYS A 273 18.58 20.92 -2.47
C LYS A 273 18.41 21.20 -3.96
N GLY A 274 17.20 20.94 -4.47
CA GLY A 274 16.84 21.13 -5.87
C GLY A 274 16.57 19.83 -6.61
N GLU A 275 16.93 18.68 -6.02
CA GLU A 275 16.52 17.38 -6.53
C GLU A 275 15.01 17.17 -6.35
N ALA A 276 14.40 16.44 -7.28
CA ALA A 276 12.96 16.22 -7.28
C ALA A 276 12.47 15.50 -6.01
N GLY A 277 13.25 14.53 -5.53
CA GLY A 277 13.02 13.85 -4.25
C GLY A 277 13.03 14.83 -3.08
N TYR A 278 14.02 15.72 -2.98
CA TYR A 278 14.10 16.76 -1.95
C TYR A 278 12.87 17.68 -1.99
N GLU A 279 12.47 18.16 -3.18
CA GLU A 279 11.36 19.10 -3.33
C GLU A 279 10.00 18.48 -2.99
N GLN A 280 9.73 17.25 -3.43
CA GLN A 280 8.52 16.50 -3.10
C GLN A 280 8.42 16.24 -1.59
N MET A 281 9.55 15.91 -0.97
CA MET A 281 9.65 15.64 0.45
C MET A 281 9.45 16.90 1.33
N GLU A 282 10.01 18.03 0.93
CA GLU A 282 9.72 19.32 1.58
C GLU A 282 8.25 19.76 1.38
N TRP A 283 7.66 19.49 0.20
CA TRP A 283 6.24 19.70 -0.05
C TRP A 283 5.37 18.83 0.87
N LEU A 284 5.65 17.53 0.98
CA LEU A 284 4.94 16.58 1.83
C LEU A 284 4.93 17.04 3.30
N LYS A 285 6.10 17.48 3.81
CA LYS A 285 6.24 18.08 5.15
C LYS A 285 5.30 19.28 5.34
N VAL A 286 5.19 20.16 4.34
CA VAL A 286 4.30 21.33 4.41
C VAL A 286 2.82 20.91 4.35
N GLN A 287 2.43 19.98 3.47
CA GLN A 287 1.04 19.51 3.41
C GLN A 287 0.61 18.85 4.74
N LEU A 288 1.45 17.98 5.32
CA LEU A 288 1.15 17.32 6.59
C LEU A 288 1.10 18.30 7.78
N ALA A 289 1.87 19.39 7.75
CA ALA A 289 1.73 20.48 8.72
C ALA A 289 0.38 21.19 8.59
N LEU A 290 0.00 21.61 7.38
CA LEU A 290 -1.28 22.28 7.13
C LEU A 290 -2.48 21.38 7.48
N MET A 291 -2.39 20.08 7.16
CA MET A 291 -3.41 19.09 7.53
C MET A 291 -3.54 18.93 9.05
N ARG A 292 -2.42 18.92 9.81
CA ARG A 292 -2.47 18.95 11.29
C ARG A 292 -3.21 20.19 11.78
N ASP A 293 -2.87 21.36 11.29
CA ASP A 293 -3.38 22.64 11.79
C ASP A 293 -4.90 22.79 11.58
N ILE A 294 -5.46 22.19 10.52
CA ILE A 294 -6.91 22.13 10.27
C ILE A 294 -7.58 20.84 10.79
N GLY A 295 -6.83 19.97 11.48
CA GLY A 295 -7.30 18.69 12.05
C GLY A 295 -7.55 17.55 11.06
N MET A 296 -7.21 17.75 9.78
CA MET A 296 -7.39 16.79 8.68
C MET A 296 -6.43 15.60 8.80
N LYS A 297 -6.82 14.47 8.21
CA LYS A 297 -6.04 13.21 8.21
C LYS A 297 -5.60 12.84 6.79
N ALA A 298 -4.54 12.05 6.68
CA ALA A 298 -3.93 11.66 5.41
C ALA A 298 -3.76 10.14 5.26
N ILE A 299 -4.14 9.59 4.11
CA ILE A 299 -3.55 8.35 3.57
C ILE A 299 -2.37 8.75 2.69
N LEU A 300 -1.25 8.04 2.77
CA LEU A 300 -0.16 8.16 1.78
C LEU A 300 -0.26 7.04 0.76
N ILE A 301 -0.15 7.36 -0.52
CA ILE A 301 -0.12 6.36 -1.60
C ILE A 301 1.07 6.61 -2.53
N GLY A 302 1.55 5.54 -3.17
CA GLY A 302 2.60 5.58 -4.19
C GLY A 302 2.62 4.25 -4.94
N HIS A 303 3.43 4.13 -5.99
CA HIS A 303 3.58 2.86 -6.68
C HIS A 303 4.65 1.98 -6.01
N VAL A 304 5.92 2.36 -6.17
CA VAL A 304 7.07 1.62 -5.61
C VAL A 304 7.06 1.73 -4.08
N PRO A 305 7.01 0.62 -3.32
CA PRO A 305 7.02 0.67 -1.86
C PRO A 305 8.39 1.05 -1.29
N PRO A 306 8.43 1.60 -0.06
CA PRO A 306 9.66 1.90 0.67
C PRO A 306 10.35 0.63 1.23
N ALA A 307 10.54 -0.41 0.41
CA ALA A 307 11.15 -1.68 0.80
C ALA A 307 12.62 -1.48 1.22
N TRP A 308 12.99 -2.06 2.37
CA TRP A 308 14.30 -1.90 2.99
C TRP A 308 14.68 -3.15 3.81
N THR A 309 15.15 -4.19 3.11
CA THR A 309 15.58 -5.49 3.65
C THR A 309 17.01 -5.83 3.21
N SER A 310 17.53 -6.98 3.64
CA SER A 310 18.87 -7.48 3.29
C SER A 310 19.04 -7.85 1.82
N THR A 311 17.94 -8.08 1.08
CA THR A 311 17.93 -8.46 -0.34
C THR A 311 17.25 -7.42 -1.23
N LYS A 312 16.55 -6.43 -0.66
CA LYS A 312 15.90 -5.36 -1.42
C LYS A 312 15.86 -4.01 -0.73
N GLN A 313 16.43 -3.01 -1.38
CA GLN A 313 16.26 -1.59 -1.08
C GLN A 313 15.68 -0.93 -2.32
N SER A 314 14.38 -0.62 -2.34
CA SER A 314 13.72 -0.04 -3.53
C SER A 314 13.84 1.48 -3.56
N TRP A 315 13.98 2.17 -2.42
CA TRP A 315 14.16 3.63 -2.40
C TRP A 315 15.61 4.02 -2.07
N ASP A 316 16.04 5.21 -2.51
CA ASP A 316 17.26 5.85 -2.02
C ASP A 316 17.26 5.98 -0.49
N GLU A 317 18.44 5.80 0.13
CA GLU A 317 18.62 5.84 1.58
C GLU A 317 18.18 7.18 2.18
N THR A 318 18.52 8.30 1.51
CA THR A 318 18.19 9.63 2.01
C THR A 318 16.69 9.89 1.91
N CYS A 319 16.01 9.37 0.88
CA CYS A 319 14.55 9.39 0.74
C CYS A 319 13.84 8.49 1.77
N TRP A 320 14.29 7.25 1.95
CA TRP A 320 13.68 6.30 2.88
C TRP A 320 13.71 6.82 4.33
N LYS A 321 14.90 7.20 4.84
CA LYS A 321 15.06 7.74 6.21
C LYS A 321 14.13 8.93 6.47
N LYS A 322 14.00 9.79 5.47
CA LYS A 322 13.17 10.99 5.48
C LYS A 322 11.67 10.67 5.53
N TYR A 323 11.19 9.75 4.69
CA TYR A 323 9.81 9.26 4.75
C TYR A 323 9.46 8.65 6.11
N VAL A 324 10.35 7.84 6.70
CA VAL A 324 10.17 7.27 8.04
C VAL A 324 10.12 8.37 9.10
N LEU A 325 11.00 9.37 9.01
CA LEU A 325 11.00 10.52 9.91
C LEU A 325 9.70 11.34 9.82
N TRP A 326 9.20 11.68 8.62
CA TRP A 326 7.93 12.41 8.51
C TRP A 326 6.74 11.57 8.94
N SER A 327 6.73 10.27 8.63
CA SER A 327 5.70 9.36 9.13
C SER A 327 5.68 9.30 10.66
N LYS A 328 6.84 9.38 11.32
CA LYS A 328 6.98 9.46 12.78
C LYS A 328 6.56 10.82 13.37
N GLN A 329 6.94 11.92 12.72
CA GLN A 329 6.58 13.27 13.18
C GLN A 329 5.11 13.62 12.90
N TYR A 330 4.48 13.09 11.86
CA TYR A 330 3.06 13.32 11.51
C TYR A 330 2.16 12.11 11.77
N ARG A 331 2.55 11.24 12.71
CA ARG A 331 1.82 10.03 13.13
C ARG A 331 0.45 10.27 13.78
N ASP A 332 0.10 11.53 13.99
CA ASP A 332 -1.20 12.07 14.41
C ASP A 332 -2.11 12.45 13.23
N VAL A 333 -1.53 12.67 12.04
CA VAL A 333 -2.22 13.02 10.79
C VAL A 333 -2.37 11.78 9.90
N ILE A 334 -1.31 10.98 9.75
CA ILE A 334 -1.25 9.84 8.84
C ILE A 334 -2.04 8.65 9.42
N VAL A 335 -2.93 8.07 8.62
CA VAL A 335 -3.80 6.94 9.00
C VAL A 335 -3.28 5.59 8.50
N GLY A 336 -2.43 5.62 7.47
CA GLY A 336 -1.82 4.44 6.84
C GLY A 336 -1.15 4.83 5.51
N SER A 337 -0.30 3.92 5.01
CA SER A 337 0.34 4.03 3.69
C SER A 337 0.12 2.76 2.88
N ILE A 338 -0.11 2.87 1.56
CA ILE A 338 -0.38 1.72 0.68
C ILE A 338 0.27 1.89 -0.71
N TYR A 339 0.81 0.79 -1.24
CA TYR A 339 1.69 0.72 -2.42
C TYR A 339 1.36 -0.48 -3.32
N GLY A 340 1.97 -0.56 -4.53
CA GLY A 340 1.84 -1.66 -5.50
C GLY A 340 3.20 -2.26 -5.88
N HIS A 341 3.49 -2.38 -7.18
CA HIS A 341 4.79 -2.71 -7.80
C HIS A 341 5.32 -4.13 -7.60
N MET A 342 5.30 -4.66 -6.37
CA MET A 342 5.97 -5.92 -6.04
C MET A 342 5.16 -7.16 -6.45
N ASN A 343 3.93 -6.99 -6.93
CA ASN A 343 2.95 -8.03 -7.28
C ASN A 343 2.64 -9.07 -6.16
N LEU A 344 3.07 -8.80 -4.92
CA LEU A 344 2.97 -9.70 -3.75
C LEU A 344 2.18 -9.04 -2.61
N ASP A 345 1.23 -9.75 -2.01
CA ASP A 345 0.54 -9.29 -0.78
C ASP A 345 1.46 -9.39 0.45
N HIS A 346 1.94 -8.24 0.92
CA HIS A 346 2.72 -8.17 2.15
C HIS A 346 2.65 -6.79 2.81
N PHE A 347 3.40 -6.62 3.90
CA PHE A 347 3.49 -5.36 4.63
C PHE A 347 4.92 -5.13 5.13
N LEU A 348 5.27 -3.86 5.30
CA LEU A 348 6.56 -3.39 5.78
C LEU A 348 6.39 -2.69 7.13
N LEU A 349 7.38 -2.85 8.02
CA LEU A 349 7.44 -2.20 9.33
C LEU A 349 8.78 -1.45 9.45
N HIS A 350 8.74 -0.14 9.28
CA HIS A 350 9.95 0.71 9.35
C HIS A 350 10.20 1.19 10.77
N ASP A 351 11.45 1.17 11.21
CA ASP A 351 11.84 1.62 12.54
C ASP A 351 12.25 3.11 12.51
N SER A 352 11.60 3.95 13.31
CA SER A 352 11.90 5.38 13.36
C SER A 352 13.00 5.76 14.36
N ASP A 353 13.36 4.85 15.27
CA ASP A 353 14.39 5.08 16.28
C ASP A 353 15.74 4.51 15.80
N GLU A 354 15.71 3.46 14.98
CA GLU A 354 16.86 2.85 14.29
C GLU A 354 16.75 3.04 12.76
N LEU A 355 17.18 4.21 12.28
CA LEU A 355 17.19 4.60 10.85
C LEU A 355 18.34 3.95 10.06
N GLN A 356 18.49 2.64 10.20
CA GLN A 356 19.49 1.80 9.54
C GLN A 356 18.84 0.44 9.15
N PRO A 357 19.42 -0.31 8.20
CA PRO A 357 18.97 -1.68 7.95
C PRO A 357 19.15 -2.56 9.20
N PRO A 358 18.19 -3.41 9.59
CA PRO A 358 18.28 -4.25 10.79
C PRO A 358 19.50 -5.20 10.84
N HIS A 359 20.08 -5.50 9.68
CA HIS A 359 21.19 -6.44 9.46
C HIS A 359 22.58 -5.78 9.39
N GLU A 360 22.68 -4.45 9.44
CA GLU A 360 23.93 -3.74 9.11
C GLU A 360 25.04 -3.87 10.19
N ASP A 361 24.67 -4.20 11.44
CA ASP A 361 25.56 -4.13 12.61
C ASP A 361 26.59 -5.30 12.68
N GLU A 362 26.32 -6.45 12.03
CA GLU A 362 27.22 -7.62 12.04
C GLU A 362 28.43 -7.45 11.11
N ILE A 363 28.26 -6.74 9.97
CA ILE A 363 29.26 -6.62 8.89
C ILE A 363 30.54 -5.92 9.39
N ARG A 364 30.47 -5.10 10.45
CA ARG A 364 31.55 -4.21 10.90
C ARG A 364 32.46 -4.76 12.01
N ARG A 365 32.67 -6.09 12.12
CA ARG A 365 33.65 -6.67 13.08
C ARG A 365 34.54 -7.79 12.52
N PRO A 366 35.63 -7.48 11.78
CA PRO A 366 36.69 -8.45 11.49
C PRO A 366 37.39 -8.91 12.78
N LYS A 367 37.02 -10.11 13.26
CA LYS A 367 37.69 -10.81 14.38
C LYS A 367 39.17 -11.01 14.02
N LYS A 368 40.09 -10.36 14.74
CA LYS A 368 41.54 -10.33 14.42
C LYS A 368 42.10 -11.74 14.15
N PRO A 369 42.88 -11.96 13.07
CA PRO A 369 43.37 -13.29 12.74
C PRO A 369 44.28 -13.84 13.85
N ARG A 370 43.99 -15.07 14.28
CA ARG A 370 44.84 -15.81 15.22
C ARG A 370 46.19 -16.09 14.54
N LYS A 371 47.30 -15.91 15.27
CA LYS A 371 48.66 -16.05 14.71
C LYS A 371 48.83 -17.42 14.04
N LYS A 372 49.14 -17.45 12.74
CA LYS A 372 49.48 -18.68 12.00
C LYS A 372 50.70 -19.35 12.64
N THR A 373 50.56 -20.60 13.08
CA THR A 373 51.71 -21.45 13.45
C THR A 373 52.47 -21.81 12.17
N LYS A 374 53.78 -21.56 12.12
CA LYS A 374 54.58 -21.96 10.94
C LYS A 374 54.75 -23.48 10.91
N VAL A 375 54.18 -24.12 9.89
CA VAL A 375 54.64 -25.44 9.40
C VAL A 375 55.54 -25.19 8.20
N SER A 376 56.66 -25.90 8.12
CA SER A 376 57.68 -25.72 7.08
C SER A 376 57.64 -26.89 6.11
N CYS A 377 57.04 -26.70 4.93
CA CYS A 377 57.07 -27.67 3.83
C CYS A 377 58.06 -27.18 2.77
N THR A 378 59.21 -27.84 2.67
CA THR A 378 60.25 -27.54 1.67
C THR A 378 60.40 -28.69 0.68
N GLY A 379 60.18 -28.43 -0.61
CA GLY A 379 60.70 -29.27 -1.70
C GLY A 379 59.75 -30.27 -2.36
N HIS A 380 58.57 -29.82 -2.82
CA HIS A 380 57.84 -30.54 -3.89
C HIS A 380 57.12 -29.54 -4.83
N PRO A 381 57.16 -29.72 -6.16
CA PRO A 381 56.64 -28.75 -7.13
C PRO A 381 55.16 -29.01 -7.48
N SER A 382 54.26 -28.92 -6.49
CA SER A 382 52.81 -29.13 -6.70
C SER A 382 51.94 -28.29 -5.76
N CYS A 383 52.40 -27.09 -5.39
CA CYS A 383 51.63 -26.12 -4.62
C CYS A 383 51.27 -24.94 -5.54
N VAL A 384 50.10 -25.04 -6.17
CA VAL A 384 49.40 -23.87 -6.70
C VAL A 384 48.56 -23.32 -5.54
N GLU A 385 48.66 -22.02 -5.27
CA GLU A 385 47.76 -21.35 -4.31
C GLU A 385 46.51 -20.92 -5.08
N GLU A 386 45.45 -21.72 -4.99
CA GLU A 386 44.09 -21.28 -5.32
C GLU A 386 43.58 -20.44 -4.14
N GLU A 387 43.45 -19.12 -4.33
CA GLU A 387 42.67 -18.28 -3.43
C GLU A 387 41.19 -18.68 -3.58
N PRO A 388 40.48 -19.04 -2.50
CA PRO A 388 39.05 -19.30 -2.59
C PRO A 388 38.31 -17.98 -2.80
N GLU A 389 37.87 -17.72 -4.03
CA GLU A 389 36.89 -16.69 -4.32
C GLU A 389 35.64 -16.93 -3.46
N ARG A 390 35.19 -15.89 -2.76
CA ARG A 390 34.16 -16.02 -1.74
C ARG A 390 32.85 -15.45 -2.26
N GLU A 391 32.11 -16.33 -2.93
CA GLU A 391 30.77 -16.08 -3.48
C GLU A 391 29.72 -15.93 -2.35
N ASP A 392 29.92 -14.97 -1.44
CA ASP A 392 28.90 -14.47 -0.52
C ASP A 392 28.05 -13.38 -1.20
N GLU A 393 27.74 -13.54 -2.50
CA GLU A 393 26.83 -12.62 -3.21
C GLU A 393 25.38 -12.91 -2.81
N VAL A 394 24.81 -12.01 -2.00
CA VAL A 394 23.39 -12.03 -1.66
C VAL A 394 22.58 -11.76 -2.93
N MET A 395 21.80 -12.75 -3.38
CA MET A 395 20.91 -12.59 -4.53
C MET A 395 19.94 -11.44 -4.29
N GLN A 396 20.15 -10.34 -5.03
CA GLN A 396 19.32 -9.14 -4.96
C GLN A 396 17.98 -9.39 -5.65
N PHE A 397 16.88 -8.93 -5.07
CA PHE A 397 15.56 -9.10 -5.69
C PHE A 397 15.43 -8.24 -6.95
N ASP A 398 15.31 -8.91 -8.09
CA ASP A 398 15.09 -8.34 -9.41
C ASP A 398 13.64 -7.86 -9.57
N GLU A 399 13.45 -6.58 -9.92
CA GLU A 399 12.14 -5.98 -10.24
C GLU A 399 11.83 -6.01 -11.76
N GLU A 400 12.81 -6.31 -12.62
CA GLU A 400 12.65 -6.27 -14.08
C GLU A 400 12.02 -7.57 -14.66
N ASN A 401 12.01 -8.66 -13.89
CA ASN A 401 11.52 -9.96 -14.37
C ASN A 401 10.78 -10.79 -13.27
N PRO A 402 9.54 -10.41 -12.86
CA PRO A 402 8.87 -10.91 -11.66
C PRO A 402 8.64 -12.43 -11.54
N THR A 403 8.69 -13.18 -12.65
CA THR A 403 8.35 -14.62 -12.71
C THR A 403 9.54 -15.55 -13.01
N PHE A 404 10.75 -15.01 -13.11
CA PHE A 404 12.00 -15.78 -12.98
C PHE A 404 12.79 -15.23 -11.78
N THR A 405 12.47 -15.59 -10.53
CA THR A 405 11.83 -16.83 -10.08
C THR A 405 10.94 -16.65 -8.83
N ALA A 406 10.14 -17.67 -8.52
CA ALA A 406 9.52 -17.80 -7.20
C ALA A 406 10.56 -17.77 -6.05
N SER A 407 11.80 -18.23 -6.29
CA SER A 407 12.89 -18.16 -5.31
C SER A 407 13.46 -16.75 -5.10
N ASN A 408 13.30 -15.80 -6.04
CA ASN A 408 13.60 -14.39 -5.79
C ASN A 408 12.57 -13.80 -4.82
N ALA A 409 11.28 -14.00 -5.10
CA ALA A 409 10.19 -13.58 -4.20
C ALA A 409 10.28 -14.24 -2.83
N GLU A 410 10.63 -15.54 -2.75
CA GLU A 410 10.97 -16.24 -1.51
C GLU A 410 12.12 -15.56 -0.76
N THR A 411 13.24 -15.29 -1.45
CA THR A 411 14.43 -14.64 -0.88
C THR A 411 14.09 -13.25 -0.32
N TYR A 412 13.20 -12.51 -1.00
CA TYR A 412 12.64 -11.28 -0.48
C TYR A 412 11.74 -11.49 0.76
N LEU A 413 10.77 -12.40 0.73
CA LEU A 413 9.90 -12.71 1.88
C LEU A 413 10.67 -13.24 3.09
N HIS A 414 11.77 -13.98 2.87
CA HIS A 414 12.70 -14.41 3.90
C HIS A 414 13.50 -13.24 4.49
N SER A 415 13.98 -12.29 3.67
CA SER A 415 14.64 -11.07 4.16
C SER A 415 13.69 -10.16 4.97
N LEU A 416 12.41 -10.13 4.61
CA LEU A 416 11.37 -9.40 5.33
C LEU A 416 11.09 -10.05 6.69
N ARG A 417 11.08 -11.38 6.75
CA ARG A 417 11.00 -12.14 8.00
C ARG A 417 12.24 -11.97 8.87
N GLU A 418 13.42 -11.90 8.26
CA GLU A 418 14.68 -11.59 8.95
C GLU A 418 14.57 -10.21 9.62
N ALA A 419 14.14 -9.18 8.88
CA ALA A 419 13.86 -7.84 9.40
C ALA A 419 12.83 -7.86 10.56
N PHE A 420 11.76 -8.65 10.46
CA PHE A 420 10.80 -8.85 11.55
C PHE A 420 11.41 -9.51 12.80
N SER A 421 12.50 -10.29 12.68
CA SER A 421 13.12 -10.98 13.82
C SER A 421 13.87 -10.04 14.78
N TYR A 422 14.31 -8.88 14.29
CA TYR A 422 14.91 -7.81 15.10
C TYR A 422 13.87 -7.00 15.89
N LEU A 423 12.57 -7.13 15.58
CA LEU A 423 11.52 -6.43 16.30
C LEU A 423 11.52 -6.83 17.78
N PRO A 424 11.40 -5.87 18.72
CA PRO A 424 11.28 -6.17 20.14
C PRO A 424 10.16 -7.18 20.39
N SER A 425 10.46 -8.32 21.03
CA SER A 425 9.46 -9.32 21.37
C SER A 425 8.86 -9.08 22.77
N PRO A 426 7.58 -9.42 23.01
CA PRO A 426 7.02 -9.46 24.36
C PRO A 426 7.69 -10.58 25.18
N ILE A 427 8.05 -10.28 26.43
CA ILE A 427 8.70 -11.26 27.30
C ILE A 427 7.66 -12.27 27.79
N ASN A 428 7.78 -13.53 27.36
CA ASN A 428 6.92 -14.63 27.77
C ASN A 428 7.26 -15.11 29.20
N VAL A 429 6.88 -14.32 30.21
CA VAL A 429 7.05 -14.63 31.64
C VAL A 429 6.02 -15.67 32.12
N VAL A 430 6.24 -16.93 31.74
CA VAL A 430 5.36 -18.07 32.09
C VAL A 430 5.60 -18.52 33.53
N GLY A 431 4.59 -18.39 34.38
CA GLY A 431 4.65 -18.78 35.81
C GLY A 431 5.09 -17.68 36.77
N SER A 432 5.23 -16.45 36.27
CA SER A 432 5.63 -15.26 37.02
C SER A 432 4.52 -14.61 37.86
N SER A 433 4.92 -13.68 38.73
CA SER A 433 3.99 -12.84 39.49
C SER A 433 3.26 -11.82 38.59
N ALA A 434 2.14 -11.27 39.07
CA ALA A 434 1.41 -10.22 38.36
C ALA A 434 2.30 -8.97 38.11
N ASP A 435 3.11 -8.60 39.11
CA ASP A 435 4.04 -7.47 39.03
C ASP A 435 5.13 -7.68 37.97
N GLU A 436 5.63 -8.91 37.82
CA GLU A 436 6.61 -9.28 36.79
C GLU A 436 6.01 -9.23 35.37
N VAL A 437 4.77 -9.71 35.20
CA VAL A 437 4.04 -9.63 33.92
C VAL A 437 3.73 -8.17 33.57
N GLU A 438 3.34 -7.35 34.54
CA GLU A 438 3.09 -5.92 34.31
C GLU A 438 4.40 -5.17 34.00
N ALA A 439 5.50 -5.46 34.71
CA ALA A 439 6.82 -4.90 34.42
C ALA A 439 7.35 -5.31 33.04
N ALA A 440 7.12 -6.56 32.61
CA ALA A 440 7.40 -7.03 31.26
C ALA A 440 6.58 -6.29 30.20
N SER A 441 5.28 -6.07 30.45
CA SER A 441 4.38 -5.32 29.57
C SER A 441 4.78 -3.84 29.45
N ARG A 442 5.16 -3.19 30.57
CA ARG A 442 5.72 -1.83 30.59
C ARG A 442 7.05 -1.75 29.82
N SER A 443 7.93 -2.74 30.01
CA SER A 443 9.22 -2.84 29.32
C SER A 443 9.04 -2.99 27.80
N TYR A 444 8.17 -3.91 27.37
CA TYR A 444 7.81 -4.12 25.97
C TYR A 444 7.21 -2.86 25.34
N SER A 445 6.22 -2.24 26.00
CA SER A 445 5.60 -0.98 25.54
C SER A 445 6.63 0.15 25.39
N LYS A 446 7.65 0.20 26.25
CA LYS A 446 8.74 1.18 26.12
C LYS A 446 9.66 0.88 24.93
N LYS A 447 9.94 -0.40 24.63
CA LYS A 447 10.77 -0.77 23.47
C LYS A 447 10.11 -0.39 22.15
N ILE A 448 8.80 -0.59 22.00
CA ILE A 448 8.05 -0.24 20.78
C ILE A 448 7.65 1.25 20.70
N GLY A 449 8.31 2.13 21.46
CA GLY A 449 8.11 3.58 21.42
C GLY A 449 6.85 4.11 22.12
N GLY A 450 6.01 3.25 22.72
CA GLY A 450 4.80 3.65 23.44
C GLY A 450 3.79 2.51 23.60
N LYS A 451 2.67 2.79 24.29
CA LYS A 451 1.56 1.83 24.45
C LYS A 451 1.05 1.26 23.12
N TRP A 452 1.24 2.00 22.03
CA TRP A 452 0.60 1.80 20.72
C TRP A 452 1.55 1.40 19.59
N GLY A 453 2.86 1.23 19.85
CA GLY A 453 3.83 0.91 18.80
C GLY A 453 4.39 2.11 18.03
N GLU A 454 4.35 3.32 18.60
CA GLU A 454 4.74 4.60 17.97
C GLU A 454 6.22 4.70 17.50
N ARG A 455 7.06 3.67 17.70
CA ARG A 455 8.38 3.53 17.06
C ARG A 455 8.29 3.05 15.61
N TYR A 456 7.19 2.42 15.21
CA TYR A 456 7.08 1.73 13.93
C TYR A 456 6.09 2.38 12.98
N ILE A 457 6.46 2.42 11.70
CA ILE A 457 5.60 2.88 10.60
C ILE A 457 5.18 1.67 9.78
N LEU A 458 3.87 1.45 9.65
CA LEU A 458 3.31 0.41 8.78
C LEU A 458 3.17 0.95 7.35
N SER A 459 3.58 0.16 6.36
CA SER A 459 3.24 0.38 4.95
C SER A 459 2.73 -0.92 4.35
N LEU A 460 1.57 -0.89 3.71
CA LEU A 460 1.00 -2.06 3.05
C LEU A 460 1.45 -2.10 1.59
N VAL A 461 1.68 -3.30 1.07
CA VAL A 461 1.83 -3.53 -0.36
C VAL A 461 0.62 -4.33 -0.83
N GLY A 462 -0.01 -3.89 -1.91
CA GLY A 462 -1.10 -4.56 -2.56
C GLY A 462 -0.60 -5.49 -3.66
N PRO A 463 -1.25 -6.65 -3.84
CA PRO A 463 -1.13 -7.45 -5.05
C PRO A 463 -1.93 -6.82 -6.21
N SER A 464 -1.86 -7.48 -7.36
CA SER A 464 -2.00 -6.82 -8.66
C SER A 464 -3.03 -7.48 -9.57
N VAL A 465 -3.45 -6.78 -10.63
CA VAL A 465 -4.37 -7.33 -11.63
C VAL A 465 -3.63 -8.12 -12.72
N VAL A 466 -2.34 -7.86 -12.95
CA VAL A 466 -1.48 -8.65 -13.85
C VAL A 466 -1.38 -10.13 -13.43
N PRO A 467 -1.57 -11.10 -14.35
CA PRO A 467 -1.60 -12.52 -14.01
C PRO A 467 -0.24 -13.18 -13.69
N ASN A 468 0.73 -12.44 -13.13
CA ASN A 468 1.94 -13.06 -12.55
C ASN A 468 1.56 -14.02 -11.40
N TYR A 469 0.49 -13.71 -10.67
CA TYR A 469 -0.25 -14.65 -9.81
C TYR A 469 -1.73 -14.62 -10.19
N PHE A 470 -2.67 -14.88 -9.28
CA PHE A 470 -4.09 -14.64 -9.57
C PHE A 470 -4.39 -13.11 -9.53
N PRO A 471 -5.12 -12.56 -10.53
CA PRO A 471 -5.53 -11.16 -10.54
C PRO A 471 -6.30 -10.81 -9.26
N THR A 472 -5.93 -9.71 -8.61
CA THR A 472 -6.38 -9.38 -7.25
C THR A 472 -6.86 -7.93 -7.12
N LEU A 473 -7.84 -7.71 -6.24
CA LEU A 473 -8.37 -6.42 -5.81
C LEU A 473 -8.47 -6.39 -4.27
N ARG A 474 -8.34 -5.22 -3.66
CA ARG A 474 -8.41 -5.08 -2.19
C ARG A 474 -9.44 -4.02 -1.80
N VAL A 475 -10.39 -4.37 -0.93
CA VAL A 475 -11.33 -3.38 -0.36
C VAL A 475 -11.03 -3.22 1.12
N VAL A 476 -10.61 -2.01 1.50
CA VAL A 476 -10.24 -1.64 2.87
C VAL A 476 -11.43 -0.98 3.57
N GLU A 477 -11.70 -1.40 4.79
CA GLU A 477 -12.71 -0.82 5.68
C GLU A 477 -12.07 0.13 6.69
N TYR A 478 -12.69 1.29 6.93
CA TYR A 478 -12.20 2.29 7.88
C TYR A 478 -13.33 2.80 8.81
N ASN A 479 -12.93 3.24 10.00
CA ASN A 479 -13.87 3.64 11.04
C ASN A 479 -14.55 4.98 10.73
N ILE A 480 -15.85 4.94 10.47
CA ILE A 480 -16.71 6.13 10.26
C ILE A 480 -17.46 6.60 11.52
N THR A 481 -17.15 6.06 12.71
CA THR A 481 -17.82 6.45 13.97
C THR A 481 -17.66 7.96 14.22
N GLY A 482 -18.76 8.69 14.34
CA GLY A 482 -18.76 10.15 14.52
C GLY A 482 -18.52 10.97 13.25
N LEU A 483 -18.54 10.33 12.07
CA LEU A 483 -18.57 11.00 10.77
C LEU A 483 -19.98 10.90 10.16
N GLY A 484 -20.43 11.95 9.46
CA GLY A 484 -21.69 11.92 8.71
C GLY A 484 -22.98 12.14 9.52
N GLU A 485 -22.92 12.36 10.83
CA GLU A 485 -24.06 12.94 11.56
C GLU A 485 -24.17 14.44 11.24
N SER A 486 -25.16 14.81 10.41
CA SER A 486 -25.50 16.22 10.21
C SER A 486 -26.13 16.78 11.49
N ARG A 487 -25.30 17.31 12.38
CA ARG A 487 -25.76 18.10 13.53
C ARG A 487 -26.55 19.29 12.99
N ASN A 488 -27.86 19.31 13.26
CA ASN A 488 -28.69 20.48 13.00
C ASN A 488 -28.11 21.68 13.77
N ASP A 489 -27.84 22.80 13.09
CA ASP A 489 -27.16 24.00 13.63
C ASP A 489 -27.90 24.72 14.79
N ASN A 490 -29.00 24.16 15.29
CA ASN A 490 -29.85 24.75 16.34
C ASN A 490 -29.42 24.40 17.78
N GLU A 491 -28.47 23.48 18.00
CA GLU A 491 -28.01 23.10 19.36
C GLU A 491 -26.51 23.38 19.62
N ILE A 492 -26.06 24.61 19.34
CA ILE A 492 -24.82 25.14 19.91
C ILE A 492 -25.15 26.00 21.14
N ARG A 493 -25.02 25.42 22.33
CA ARG A 493 -24.78 26.19 23.56
C ARG A 493 -23.27 26.34 23.74
N PRO A 494 -22.69 27.56 23.74
CA PRO A 494 -21.28 27.73 24.03
C PRO A 494 -21.00 27.35 25.49
N GLY A 495 -20.10 26.39 25.70
CA GLY A 495 -19.46 26.18 27.00
C GLY A 495 -18.46 27.31 27.29
N PRO A 496 -18.01 27.48 28.54
CA PRO A 496 -17.00 28.48 28.88
C PRO A 496 -15.69 28.24 28.12
N ILE A 497 -15.10 29.30 27.59
CA ILE A 497 -13.71 29.32 27.15
C ILE A 497 -12.87 29.75 28.36
N GLU A 498 -12.06 28.84 28.89
CA GLU A 498 -11.07 29.18 29.91
C GLU A 498 -9.71 29.44 29.24
N GLU A 499 -9.24 30.69 29.28
CA GLU A 499 -7.93 31.09 28.76
C GLU A 499 -6.82 30.83 29.80
N ASP A 500 -6.41 29.56 29.95
CA ASP A 500 -5.30 29.20 30.84
C ASP A 500 -3.92 29.51 30.21
N LEU A 501 -3.50 30.76 30.42
CA LEU A 501 -2.25 31.34 29.92
C LEU A 501 -1.06 31.04 30.87
N ASP A 502 -0.78 29.76 31.16
CA ASP A 502 0.27 29.37 32.13
C ASP A 502 1.69 29.34 31.53
N THR A 503 2.49 30.38 31.83
CA THR A 503 3.89 30.47 31.44
C THR A 503 4.82 29.77 32.44
N THR A 504 5.04 28.46 32.30
CA THR A 504 6.03 27.71 33.10
C THR A 504 7.28 27.31 32.30
N THR A 505 8.46 27.73 32.78
CA THR A 505 9.75 27.54 32.10
C THR A 505 10.33 26.14 32.31
N ALA A 506 10.08 25.21 31.38
CA ALA A 506 10.66 23.87 31.39
C ALA A 506 12.13 23.86 30.87
N THR A 507 13.07 23.38 31.68
CA THR A 507 14.50 23.28 31.34
C THR A 507 14.79 22.10 30.41
N VAL A 508 14.94 22.37 29.11
CA VAL A 508 15.18 21.33 28.09
C VAL A 508 16.60 20.75 28.17
N THR A 509 16.69 19.47 28.56
CA THR A 509 17.90 18.66 28.36
C THR A 509 18.09 18.34 26.87
N LYS A 510 19.00 19.08 26.23
CA LYS A 510 19.28 18.96 24.78
C LYS A 510 19.89 17.60 24.41
N LYS A 511 19.06 16.67 23.92
CA LYS A 511 19.50 15.81 22.80
C LYS A 511 19.66 16.67 21.55
N LYS A 512 20.54 16.31 20.63
CA LYS A 512 20.68 16.99 19.34
C LYS A 512 19.37 16.83 18.54
N LYS A 513 18.66 17.93 18.25
CA LYS A 513 17.75 18.00 17.10
C LYS A 513 18.60 18.17 15.85
N GLU A 514 18.22 17.53 14.75
CA GLU A 514 18.76 17.85 13.43
C GLU A 514 18.06 19.10 12.87
N PRO A 515 18.80 20.03 12.23
CA PRO A 515 18.25 21.29 11.76
C PRO A 515 17.41 21.10 10.49
N GLY A 516 16.11 20.86 10.64
CA GLY A 516 15.15 20.74 9.54
C GLY A 516 13.99 19.78 9.79
N SER A 517 14.12 18.89 10.78
CA SER A 517 13.04 17.98 11.19
C SER A 517 11.86 18.75 11.80
N PRO A 518 10.61 18.53 11.35
CA PRO A 518 9.44 19.19 11.92
C PRO A 518 9.14 18.69 13.34
N ASP A 519 8.39 19.48 14.09
CA ASP A 519 7.94 19.07 15.43
C ASP A 519 6.80 18.04 15.34
N GLY A 520 6.93 16.99 16.15
CA GLY A 520 5.90 15.96 16.30
C GLY A 520 4.71 16.40 17.16
N PRO A 521 3.65 15.58 17.26
CA PRO A 521 2.52 15.86 18.14
C PRO A 521 2.95 15.97 19.61
N SER A 522 2.13 16.68 20.41
CA SER A 522 2.37 16.81 21.84
C SER A 522 2.49 15.44 22.52
N LYS A 523 3.35 15.35 23.53
CA LYS A 523 3.50 14.16 24.38
C LYS A 523 2.24 13.82 25.19
N THR A 524 1.26 14.72 25.24
CA THR A 524 -0.05 14.54 25.87
C THR A 524 -1.16 14.19 24.89
N SER A 525 -0.93 14.30 23.57
CA SER A 525 -1.91 13.92 22.56
C SER A 525 -2.05 12.39 22.46
N PRO A 526 -3.24 11.86 22.15
CA PRO A 526 -3.35 10.49 21.65
C PRO A 526 -2.62 10.38 20.29
N PRO A 527 -2.13 9.19 19.90
CA PRO A 527 -1.56 8.99 18.58
C PRO A 527 -2.66 8.94 17.51
N GLY A 528 -2.27 9.05 16.24
CA GLY A 528 -3.21 9.09 15.13
C GLY A 528 -3.87 7.76 14.79
N PRO A 529 -4.75 7.74 13.76
CA PRO A 529 -5.64 6.62 13.50
C PRO A 529 -4.95 5.28 13.20
N ALA A 530 -3.70 5.30 12.72
CA ALA A 530 -2.87 4.11 12.50
C ALA A 530 -2.48 3.38 13.80
N TYR A 531 -2.58 4.01 14.97
CA TYR A 531 -2.02 3.51 16.24
C TYR A 531 -3.07 3.22 17.32
N SER A 532 -4.17 3.97 17.33
CA SER A 532 -5.28 3.74 18.26
C SER A 532 -6.62 4.05 17.64
N MET A 533 -7.59 3.15 17.89
CA MET A 533 -8.95 3.19 17.35
C MET A 533 -9.64 4.54 17.56
N GLN A 534 -9.86 5.25 16.47
CA GLN A 534 -10.57 6.54 16.37
C GLN A 534 -11.17 6.66 14.95
N PRO A 535 -11.83 7.77 14.56
CA PRO A 535 -12.26 7.96 13.17
C PRO A 535 -11.09 7.78 12.19
N PHE A 536 -11.36 7.25 11.01
CA PHE A 536 -10.39 6.89 9.96
C PHE A 536 -9.39 5.77 10.29
N THR A 537 -9.44 5.14 11.48
CA THR A 537 -8.65 3.92 11.75
C THR A 537 -9.10 2.81 10.80
N TRP A 538 -8.16 2.20 10.08
CA TRP A 538 -8.43 1.03 9.25
C TRP A 538 -8.80 -0.17 10.12
N LEU A 539 -9.94 -0.80 9.80
CA LEU A 539 -10.51 -1.90 10.57
C LEU A 539 -10.04 -3.26 10.04
N GLY A 540 -9.93 -3.38 8.71
CA GLY A 540 -9.54 -4.59 8.01
C GLY A 540 -9.61 -4.36 6.50
N TYR A 541 -9.08 -5.29 5.72
CA TYR A 541 -9.47 -5.45 4.32
C TYR A 541 -10.01 -6.84 4.02
N THR A 542 -10.83 -6.90 2.97
CA THR A 542 -11.13 -8.10 2.20
C THR A 542 -10.25 -8.10 0.95
N GLN A 543 -9.49 -9.17 0.75
CA GLN A 543 -8.78 -9.44 -0.49
C GLN A 543 -9.67 -10.28 -1.39
N TYR A 544 -9.79 -9.86 -2.65
CA TYR A 544 -10.59 -10.52 -3.67
C TYR A 544 -9.68 -10.97 -4.81
N TYR A 545 -9.75 -12.23 -5.21
CA TYR A 545 -8.93 -12.81 -6.28
C TYR A 545 -9.78 -13.46 -7.37
N ALA A 546 -9.30 -13.49 -8.61
CA ALA A 546 -9.90 -14.25 -9.70
C ALA A 546 -9.14 -15.57 -9.89
N ASN A 547 -9.77 -16.70 -9.57
CA ASN A 547 -9.14 -18.03 -9.70
C ASN A 547 -8.99 -18.42 -11.18
N MET A 548 -7.88 -17.99 -11.79
CA MET A 548 -7.64 -18.17 -13.22
C MET A 548 -7.58 -19.63 -13.64
N THR A 549 -7.06 -20.52 -12.80
CA THR A 549 -6.97 -21.94 -13.11
C THR A 549 -8.36 -22.54 -13.32
N ARG A 550 -9.33 -22.24 -12.43
CA ARG A 550 -10.74 -22.62 -12.61
C ARG A 550 -11.37 -21.95 -13.83
N ILE A 551 -11.24 -20.62 -13.95
CA ILE A 551 -11.88 -19.81 -15.02
C ILE A 551 -11.36 -20.24 -16.41
N ASN A 552 -10.08 -20.53 -16.54
CA ASN A 552 -9.44 -21.04 -17.76
C ASN A 552 -9.77 -22.53 -18.03
N GLY A 553 -10.48 -23.22 -17.12
CA GLY A 553 -10.83 -24.64 -17.25
C GLY A 553 -9.66 -25.60 -17.13
N ARG A 554 -8.54 -25.15 -16.55
CA ARG A 554 -7.38 -25.99 -16.24
C ARG A 554 -7.71 -26.82 -15.01
N GLN A 555 -7.63 -28.15 -15.09
CA GLN A 555 -7.59 -28.95 -13.87
C GLN A 555 -6.19 -28.77 -13.23
N PRO A 556 -6.08 -28.76 -11.89
CA PRO A 556 -4.77 -28.87 -11.25
C PRO A 556 -4.10 -30.18 -11.70
N GLU A 557 -2.77 -30.17 -11.84
CA GLU A 557 -2.01 -31.34 -12.27
C GLU A 557 -2.15 -32.48 -11.25
N LYS A 558 -3.10 -33.39 -11.51
CA LYS A 558 -3.13 -34.70 -10.91
C LYS A 558 -2.03 -35.53 -11.56
N GLN A 559 -1.23 -36.21 -10.75
CA GLN A 559 -0.42 -37.32 -11.24
C GLN A 559 -1.33 -38.38 -11.88
N GLU A 560 -0.82 -39.07 -12.89
CA GLU A 560 -1.62 -39.97 -13.73
C GLU A 560 -2.07 -41.21 -12.97
N ASP A 561 -3.35 -41.25 -12.58
CA ASP A 561 -4.06 -42.48 -12.18
C ASP A 561 -5.30 -42.67 -13.08
N GLU A 562 -5.40 -43.83 -13.72
CA GLU A 562 -6.38 -44.13 -14.76
C GLU A 562 -7.76 -44.48 -14.18
N ALA A 563 -8.79 -43.65 -14.44
CA ALA A 563 -10.19 -44.02 -14.23
C ALA A 563 -11.12 -43.36 -15.26
N GLU A 564 -11.71 -44.16 -16.16
CA GLU A 564 -12.61 -43.68 -17.21
C GLU A 564 -14.04 -43.35 -16.72
N ALA A 565 -14.66 -42.42 -17.45
CA ALA A 565 -16.11 -42.29 -17.71
C ALA A 565 -17.08 -42.06 -16.54
N HIS A 566 -17.77 -40.89 -16.54
CA HIS A 566 -19.25 -40.84 -16.58
C HIS A 566 -19.88 -39.44 -16.88
N HIS A 567 -19.34 -38.65 -17.82
CA HIS A 567 -19.81 -37.27 -18.03
C HIS A 567 -20.45 -36.99 -19.40
N LYS A 568 -21.80 -36.93 -19.41
CA LYS A 568 -22.63 -36.25 -20.42
C LYS A 568 -23.72 -35.33 -19.84
N ASN A 569 -23.69 -35.10 -18.52
CA ASN A 569 -24.54 -34.15 -17.80
C ASN A 569 -23.70 -33.11 -17.01
N LEU A 570 -22.38 -33.07 -17.20
CA LEU A 570 -21.49 -32.14 -16.47
C LEU A 570 -21.30 -30.80 -17.18
N GLU A 571 -21.38 -30.79 -18.53
CA GLU A 571 -21.10 -29.62 -19.39
C GLU A 571 -21.92 -28.37 -19.02
N LEU A 572 -23.12 -28.52 -18.46
CA LEU A 572 -23.95 -27.39 -17.99
C LEU A 572 -23.47 -26.81 -16.64
N ARG A 573 -22.88 -27.62 -15.75
CA ARG A 573 -22.25 -27.15 -14.51
C ARG A 573 -20.88 -26.54 -14.78
N ASP A 574 -20.14 -27.11 -15.72
CA ASP A 574 -18.84 -26.61 -16.19
C ASP A 574 -18.89 -25.14 -16.67
N VAL A 575 -20.03 -24.67 -17.21
CA VAL A 575 -20.15 -23.30 -17.72
C VAL A 575 -20.40 -22.28 -16.60
N GLU A 576 -21.23 -22.60 -15.60
CA GLU A 576 -21.52 -21.71 -14.46
C GLU A 576 -20.30 -21.59 -13.52
N ASP A 577 -19.50 -22.65 -13.37
CA ASP A 577 -18.31 -22.63 -12.52
C ASP A 577 -17.13 -21.83 -13.14
N ARG A 578 -17.10 -21.72 -14.47
CA ARG A 578 -16.09 -20.97 -15.25
C ARG A 578 -16.44 -19.50 -15.46
N GLU A 579 -17.55 -18.99 -14.90
CA GLU A 579 -17.87 -17.56 -14.98
C GLU A 579 -16.78 -16.71 -14.29
N PHE A 580 -16.35 -15.64 -14.96
CA PHE A 580 -15.40 -14.70 -14.38
C PHE A 580 -16.06 -13.92 -13.24
N ARG A 581 -15.55 -14.14 -12.03
CA ARG A 581 -15.89 -13.36 -10.84
C ARG A 581 -14.67 -13.27 -9.93
N TYR A 582 -14.53 -12.15 -9.25
CA TYR A 582 -13.62 -12.04 -8.11
C TYR A 582 -14.29 -12.66 -6.88
N GLU A 583 -13.55 -13.51 -6.17
CA GLU A 583 -13.99 -14.23 -4.97
C GLU A 583 -13.15 -13.79 -3.77
N VAL A 584 -13.66 -13.93 -2.55
CA VAL A 584 -12.89 -13.58 -1.35
C VAL A 584 -11.77 -14.60 -1.15
N GLU A 585 -10.51 -14.17 -1.22
CA GLU A 585 -9.37 -15.00 -0.81
C GLU A 585 -9.32 -15.07 0.72
N TYR A 586 -9.31 -13.90 1.37
CA TYR A 586 -9.46 -13.79 2.82
C TYR A 586 -9.93 -12.39 3.25
N ASN A 587 -10.45 -12.29 4.47
CA ASN A 587 -10.64 -11.02 5.17
C ASN A 587 -9.78 -11.03 6.44
N THR A 588 -8.98 -9.98 6.62
CA THR A 588 -8.02 -9.83 7.74
C THR A 588 -8.62 -10.04 9.14
N ARG A 589 -9.90 -9.74 9.35
CA ARG A 589 -10.58 -9.85 10.66
C ARG A 589 -11.25 -11.20 10.90
N THR A 590 -11.86 -11.79 9.88
CA THR A 590 -12.60 -13.06 10.01
C THR A 590 -11.78 -14.30 9.64
N ASP A 591 -10.58 -14.12 9.07
CA ASP A 591 -9.66 -15.22 8.78
C ASP A 591 -9.24 -15.98 10.06
N LYS A 592 -9.32 -17.32 9.98
CA LYS A 592 -8.97 -18.27 11.03
C LYS A 592 -7.47 -18.29 11.40
N THR A 593 -6.59 -17.61 10.64
CA THR A 593 -5.13 -17.67 10.83
C THR A 593 -4.52 -16.37 11.39
N TYR A 594 -4.81 -15.21 10.79
CA TYR A 594 -4.36 -13.89 11.26
C TYR A 594 -5.26 -13.33 12.35
N ASN A 595 -6.60 -13.39 12.16
CA ASN A 595 -7.62 -12.91 13.09
C ASN A 595 -7.28 -11.50 13.65
N LEU A 596 -6.99 -10.54 12.77
CA LEU A 596 -6.62 -9.19 13.16
C LEU A 596 -7.86 -8.44 13.66
N LYS A 597 -7.84 -8.04 14.93
CA LYS A 597 -8.92 -7.26 15.53
C LYS A 597 -9.17 -5.93 14.80
N ASP A 598 -8.08 -5.26 14.43
CA ASP A 598 -8.02 -3.98 13.73
C ASP A 598 -6.64 -3.83 13.06
N MET A 599 -6.50 -2.94 12.09
CA MET A 599 -5.24 -2.77 11.34
C MET A 599 -4.22 -1.83 12.00
N THR A 600 -4.32 -1.56 13.32
CA THR A 600 -3.34 -0.70 13.97
C THR A 600 -1.92 -1.29 13.92
N VAL A 601 -0.90 -0.41 13.89
CA VAL A 601 0.52 -0.77 13.91
C VAL A 601 0.83 -1.80 15.00
N LYS A 602 0.18 -1.72 16.17
CA LYS A 602 0.35 -2.67 17.27
C LYS A 602 -0.08 -4.11 16.94
N ASN A 603 -1.13 -4.29 16.15
CA ASN A 603 -1.58 -5.62 15.72
C ASN A 603 -0.69 -6.17 14.60
N TYR A 604 -0.20 -5.32 13.69
CA TYR A 604 0.80 -5.72 12.69
C TYR A 604 2.16 -6.08 13.31
N LEU A 605 2.61 -5.38 14.37
CA LEU A 605 3.78 -5.78 15.17
C LEU A 605 3.60 -7.17 15.81
N LYS A 606 2.39 -7.48 16.30
CA LYS A 606 2.06 -8.82 16.83
C LYS A 606 2.08 -9.87 15.71
N LEU A 607 1.52 -9.58 14.54
CA LEU A 607 1.52 -10.49 13.39
C LEU A 607 2.95 -10.79 12.91
N ALA A 608 3.80 -9.76 12.78
CA ALA A 608 5.22 -9.91 12.43
C ALA A 608 5.97 -10.80 13.44
N GLN A 609 5.73 -10.63 14.74
CA GLN A 609 6.28 -11.51 15.78
C GLN A 609 5.78 -12.95 15.65
N GLU A 610 4.50 -13.16 15.33
CA GLU A 610 3.92 -14.52 15.17
C GLU A 610 4.41 -15.22 13.90
N ILE A 611 4.71 -14.48 12.84
CA ILE A 611 5.40 -14.92 11.62
C ILE A 611 6.84 -15.40 11.93
N VAL A 612 7.56 -14.75 12.85
CA VAL A 612 8.91 -15.13 13.30
C VAL A 612 8.90 -16.30 14.29
N ASP A 613 7.99 -16.30 15.28
CA ASP A 613 7.93 -17.29 16.37
C ASP A 613 7.54 -18.72 15.92
N ALA A 614 7.25 -18.87 14.62
CA ALA A 614 7.09 -20.14 13.89
C ALA A 614 8.45 -20.86 13.66
N THR A 615 9.33 -20.36 12.80
CA THR A 615 10.57 -21.08 12.40
C THR A 615 11.53 -21.34 13.56
N LEU A 616 11.56 -20.48 14.58
CA LEU A 616 12.37 -20.71 15.78
C LEU A 616 11.96 -21.99 16.55
N ARG A 617 10.82 -22.60 16.21
CA ARG A 617 10.40 -23.93 16.67
C ARG A 617 10.81 -25.02 15.69
N ASP A 618 10.67 -24.80 14.38
CA ASP A 618 11.08 -25.77 13.35
C ASP A 618 12.58 -26.05 13.34
N SER A 619 13.46 -25.04 13.43
CA SER A 619 14.90 -25.29 13.55
C SER A 619 15.23 -26.13 14.79
N ARG A 620 14.46 -25.95 15.88
CA ARG A 620 14.57 -26.76 17.12
C ARG A 620 13.92 -28.15 17.00
N LYS A 621 12.98 -28.38 16.08
CA LYS A 621 12.50 -29.72 15.69
C LYS A 621 13.57 -30.42 14.84
N LYS A 622 14.03 -29.78 13.76
CA LYS A 622 15.04 -30.32 12.82
C LYS A 622 16.34 -30.70 13.57
N LYS A 623 16.85 -29.85 14.49
CA LYS A 623 17.98 -30.22 15.38
C LYS A 623 17.72 -31.46 16.24
N LYS A 624 16.52 -31.60 16.82
CA LYS A 624 16.16 -32.78 17.65
C LYS A 624 15.89 -34.06 16.84
N ALA A 625 15.63 -33.94 15.54
CA ALA A 625 15.60 -35.07 14.62
C ALA A 625 17.04 -35.51 14.27
N GLY A 626 17.90 -34.56 13.88
CA GLY A 626 19.30 -34.83 13.54
C GLY A 626 20.18 -35.35 14.70
N GLU A 627 19.77 -35.14 15.95
CA GLU A 627 20.45 -35.68 17.14
C GLU A 627 20.07 -37.14 17.46
N LYS A 628 19.23 -37.79 16.63
CA LYS A 628 18.96 -39.24 16.68
C LYS A 628 19.70 -39.99 15.56
N VAL A 629 20.89 -40.52 15.88
CA VAL A 629 21.53 -41.57 15.07
C VAL A 629 21.98 -42.70 15.98
N ASP A 630 21.12 -43.71 16.10
CA ASP A 630 21.39 -45.16 15.98
C ASP A 630 20.26 -45.95 16.68
N GLY A 631 19.94 -47.14 16.18
CA GLY A 631 18.80 -47.96 16.59
C GLY A 631 17.67 -47.99 15.55
N THR A 632 17.46 -49.18 14.99
CA THR A 632 16.42 -49.50 14.02
C THR A 632 15.00 -49.32 14.60
N ASP A 633 14.06 -48.85 13.79
CA ASP A 633 13.10 -49.74 13.10
C ASP A 633 12.32 -48.93 12.04
N VAL A 634 11.66 -49.63 11.10
CA VAL A 634 10.87 -49.04 10.02
C VAL A 634 9.39 -49.21 10.35
N GLU A 635 8.67 -48.12 10.56
CA GLU A 635 7.21 -48.10 10.54
C GLU A 635 6.72 -46.94 9.65
N GLU A 636 6.03 -47.35 8.59
CA GLU A 636 5.31 -46.57 7.59
C GLU A 636 3.89 -46.30 8.10
N TYR A 637 3.39 -45.06 8.00
CA TYR A 637 2.04 -44.70 8.42
C TYR A 637 1.47 -43.56 7.58
N ASP A 638 0.26 -43.78 7.06
CA ASP A 638 -0.51 -42.87 6.21
C ASP A 638 -1.07 -41.66 6.98
N GLU A 639 -1.33 -40.55 6.25
CA GLU A 639 -2.15 -39.43 6.74
C GLU A 639 -3.56 -39.55 6.12
N GLU A 640 -4.54 -40.08 6.87
CA GLU A 640 -5.96 -39.97 6.51
C GLU A 640 -6.51 -38.59 6.92
N GLU A 641 -7.18 -37.89 5.99
CA GLU A 641 -7.88 -36.62 6.28
C GLU A 641 -9.30 -36.89 6.80
N GLU A 642 -9.60 -36.48 8.04
CA GLU A 642 -10.98 -36.44 8.55
C GLU A 642 -11.62 -35.06 8.27
N GLU A 643 -12.64 -35.04 7.41
CA GLU A 643 -13.58 -33.93 7.28
C GLU A 643 -14.63 -34.02 8.41
N GLU A 644 -14.62 -33.10 9.38
CA GLU A 644 -15.74 -32.97 10.33
C GLU A 644 -16.85 -32.06 9.75
N GLU A 645 -17.98 -32.67 9.38
CA GLU A 645 -19.24 -31.98 9.07
C GLU A 645 -19.79 -31.24 10.30
N VAL A 646 -20.68 -30.26 10.07
CA VAL A 646 -21.30 -29.46 11.14
C VAL A 646 -22.73 -29.94 11.39
N GLU A 647 -22.99 -30.49 12.57
CA GLU A 647 -24.36 -30.64 13.11
C GLU A 647 -24.60 -29.64 14.27
N ASP A 648 -25.75 -28.97 14.22
CA ASP A 648 -26.21 -28.02 15.24
C ASP A 648 -26.78 -28.72 16.49
N VAL A 649 -26.64 -28.08 17.67
CA VAL A 649 -27.40 -28.44 18.88
C VAL A 649 -27.83 -27.17 19.63
N GLU A 650 -29.15 -26.99 19.79
CA GLU A 650 -29.77 -26.01 20.70
C GLU A 650 -30.07 -26.64 22.07
N GLU A 651 -30.11 -25.81 23.13
CA GLU A 651 -30.79 -26.06 24.43
C GLU A 651 -30.33 -27.27 25.30
N GLU A 652 -30.60 -27.35 26.61
CA GLU A 652 -30.65 -26.31 27.67
C GLU A 652 -30.30 -26.94 29.04
N GLY A 653 -29.73 -26.16 29.97
CA GLY A 653 -29.82 -26.38 31.43
C GLY A 653 -29.06 -27.55 32.11
N GLY A 654 -28.94 -27.48 33.44
CA GLY A 654 -28.43 -28.55 34.32
C GLY A 654 -27.34 -28.10 35.33
N ASP A 655 -27.52 -28.38 36.62
CA ASP A 655 -26.69 -27.90 37.74
C ASP A 655 -26.14 -29.04 38.63
N VAL A 656 -25.28 -28.69 39.61
CA VAL A 656 -24.78 -29.40 40.81
C VAL A 656 -23.84 -30.62 40.70
N ASP A 657 -22.53 -30.30 40.79
CA ASP A 657 -21.53 -30.80 41.76
C ASP A 657 -21.67 -32.21 42.41
N ALA A 658 -20.64 -33.06 42.28
CA ALA A 658 -19.90 -33.61 43.45
C ALA A 658 -18.71 -34.56 43.14
N SER A 659 -17.58 -34.31 43.81
CA SER A 659 -16.67 -35.34 44.42
C SER A 659 -15.60 -36.13 43.61
N LYS A 660 -14.42 -35.49 43.49
CA LYS A 660 -13.11 -35.98 44.05
C LYS A 660 -12.53 -37.38 43.68
N LYS A 661 -11.42 -37.32 42.91
CA LYS A 661 -10.04 -37.84 43.19
C LYS A 661 -9.46 -38.96 42.29
N LYS A 662 -8.30 -38.59 41.68
CA LYS A 662 -7.18 -39.43 41.19
C LYS A 662 -7.50 -40.25 39.92
N LYS A 663 -6.55 -40.44 38.99
CA LYS A 663 -5.07 -40.34 39.08
C LYS A 663 -4.49 -39.57 37.87
N LYS A 664 -3.15 -39.43 37.81
CA LYS A 664 -2.42 -39.02 36.58
C LYS A 664 -2.79 -39.99 35.44
N ASP A 665 -2.93 -39.63 34.16
CA ASP A 665 -1.95 -38.96 33.30
C ASP A 665 -2.64 -38.32 32.08
N ASN A 666 -2.59 -36.98 31.94
CA ASN A 666 -3.05 -36.32 30.70
C ASN A 666 -2.44 -34.92 30.48
N LYS A 667 -1.10 -34.78 30.62
CA LYS A 667 -0.40 -33.49 30.50
C LYS A 667 0.52 -33.36 29.28
N LYS A 668 0.23 -34.09 28.19
CA LYS A 668 0.93 -33.99 26.89
C LYS A 668 0.07 -33.45 25.74
N LYS A 669 -1.23 -33.82 25.61
CA LYS A 669 -2.06 -33.45 24.44
C LYS A 669 -2.20 -31.93 24.22
N HIS A 670 -2.46 -31.13 25.26
CA HIS A 670 -2.63 -29.67 25.10
C HIS A 670 -1.39 -28.92 24.57
N ASN A 671 -0.17 -29.47 24.72
CA ASN A 671 1.04 -28.77 24.28
C ASN A 671 1.40 -29.03 22.81
N HIS A 672 0.79 -30.02 22.15
CA HIS A 672 0.94 -30.21 20.70
C HIS A 672 0.03 -29.27 19.89
N ASN A 673 -1.24 -29.12 20.30
CA ASN A 673 -2.24 -28.33 19.56
C ASN A 673 -1.87 -26.82 19.49
N HIS A 674 -1.08 -26.30 20.44
CA HIS A 674 -0.53 -24.93 20.38
C HIS A 674 0.74 -24.78 19.52
N ASN A 675 1.43 -25.87 19.17
CA ASN A 675 2.62 -25.82 18.33
C ASN A 675 2.29 -25.91 16.83
N ILE A 676 1.37 -26.81 16.44
CA ILE A 676 0.91 -26.95 15.04
C ILE A 676 0.34 -25.62 14.49
N LYS A 677 -0.31 -24.82 15.35
CA LYS A 677 -0.90 -23.52 14.97
C LYS A 677 0.12 -22.42 14.64
N LYS A 678 1.40 -22.55 14.96
CA LYS A 678 2.40 -21.49 14.72
C LYS A 678 3.06 -21.60 13.36
N ASP A 679 3.49 -22.79 12.99
CA ASP A 679 4.11 -23.07 11.68
C ASP A 679 3.15 -22.64 10.55
N LYS A 680 1.84 -22.89 10.74
CA LYS A 680 0.73 -22.42 9.88
C LYS A 680 0.73 -20.91 9.59
N ILE A 681 1.17 -20.04 10.51
CA ILE A 681 1.14 -18.58 10.30
C ILE A 681 2.18 -18.16 9.26
N TRP A 682 3.35 -18.78 9.24
CA TRP A 682 4.34 -18.56 8.17
C TRP A 682 3.82 -19.05 6.83
N HIS A 683 3.31 -20.28 6.78
CA HIS A 683 2.81 -20.86 5.53
C HIS A 683 1.63 -20.05 4.97
N ALA A 684 0.74 -19.54 5.82
CA ALA A 684 -0.35 -18.65 5.39
C ALA A 684 0.14 -17.28 4.92
N PHE A 685 1.20 -16.72 5.52
CA PHE A 685 1.83 -15.48 5.04
C PHE A 685 2.42 -15.64 3.65
N VAL A 686 3.18 -16.73 3.42
CA VAL A 686 3.77 -16.99 2.11
C VAL A 686 2.71 -17.32 1.05
N THR A 687 1.72 -18.16 1.38
CA THR A 687 0.59 -18.45 0.47
C THR A 687 -0.17 -17.19 0.07
N ARG A 688 -0.39 -16.25 0.99
CA ARG A 688 -1.08 -14.99 0.68
C ARG A 688 -0.24 -14.05 -0.15
N ALA A 689 1.06 -13.96 0.14
CA ALA A 689 1.98 -13.18 -0.70
C ALA A 689 1.89 -13.61 -2.18
N PHE A 690 1.81 -14.92 -2.44
CA PHE A 690 1.62 -15.51 -3.76
C PHE A 690 0.14 -15.70 -4.19
N ILE A 691 -0.82 -15.01 -3.57
CA ILE A 691 -2.27 -15.05 -3.89
C ILE A 691 -2.79 -16.49 -4.09
N SER A 692 -2.41 -17.37 -3.16
CA SER A 692 -2.77 -18.78 -3.14
C SER A 692 -2.35 -19.61 -4.37
N THR A 693 -1.47 -19.12 -5.26
CA THR A 693 -0.92 -19.91 -6.38
C THR A 693 0.22 -20.83 -5.96
N ILE A 694 0.90 -20.56 -4.83
CA ILE A 694 1.97 -21.40 -4.27
C ILE A 694 1.64 -21.71 -2.79
N LYS A 695 1.83 -22.96 -2.34
CA LYS A 695 1.47 -23.36 -0.97
C LYS A 695 2.66 -23.16 -0.04
N GLY A 696 2.44 -22.47 1.07
CA GLY A 696 3.49 -22.14 2.02
C GLY A 696 4.25 -23.35 2.61
N LYS A 697 3.66 -24.57 2.57
CA LYS A 697 4.33 -25.83 2.93
C LYS A 697 5.56 -26.10 2.05
N GLU A 698 5.49 -25.81 0.75
CA GLU A 698 6.55 -26.04 -0.24
C GLU A 698 7.83 -25.24 0.11
N PHE A 699 7.66 -24.07 0.74
CA PHE A 699 8.76 -23.22 1.23
C PHE A 699 9.39 -23.65 2.57
N SER A 700 9.18 -24.90 3.03
CA SER A 700 9.75 -25.39 4.30
C SER A 700 11.10 -26.12 4.15
N GLU A 701 11.57 -26.30 2.91
CA GLU A 701 12.72 -27.15 2.56
C GLU A 701 13.96 -26.38 2.08
N SER A 702 13.83 -25.07 1.83
CA SER A 702 14.90 -24.19 1.32
C SER A 702 16.14 -24.14 2.26
N PRO A 703 17.39 -24.34 1.78
CA PRO A 703 18.56 -24.54 2.65
C PRO A 703 19.09 -23.31 3.41
N LEU A 704 18.61 -22.10 3.10
CA LEU A 704 19.19 -20.81 3.50
C LEU A 704 19.14 -20.52 5.02
N ILE A 705 18.43 -21.31 5.82
CA ILE A 705 18.35 -21.13 7.28
C ILE A 705 19.62 -21.66 8.01
N SER A 706 20.50 -22.38 7.32
CA SER A 706 21.66 -23.08 7.90
C SER A 706 22.77 -22.16 8.46
N THR A 707 22.90 -20.92 7.99
CA THR A 707 23.97 -19.99 8.41
C THR A 707 23.70 -19.26 9.73
N ILE A 708 22.44 -18.97 10.04
CA ILE A 708 22.02 -18.14 11.20
C ILE A 708 22.35 -18.80 12.55
N GLU A 709 22.56 -20.11 12.61
CA GLU A 709 22.80 -20.85 13.85
C GLU A 709 24.28 -20.95 14.29
N SER A 710 25.17 -20.05 13.84
CA SER A 710 26.62 -20.13 14.07
C SER A 710 27.33 -18.90 14.67
N SER A 711 26.60 -17.82 15.00
CA SER A 711 27.13 -16.55 15.56
C SER A 711 27.24 -16.52 17.09
#